data_AF-A0LHY0-F1
#
_entry.id   AF-A0LHY0-F1
#
_cell.length_a   1.000
_cell.length_b   1.000
_cell.length_c   1.000
_cell.angle_alpha   90.00
_cell.angle_beta   90.00
_cell.angle_gamma   90.00
#
_symmetry.space_group_name_H-M   'P 1'
#
loop_
_entity.id
_entity.type
_entity.pdbx_description
1 polymer ?
#
loop_
_entity_poly.entity_id
_entity_poly.type
_entity_poly.pdbx_seq_one_letter_code
_entity_poly.pdbx_strand_id
1 'polypeptide(L)'
;MTNQCWTVLELRNWAEWGFLEDRIRDLLRPQELLWTLDESSFAGSYTTIQHSFPPERRHLLPQAVIAAVLSDPETVPLWFPGWMASELDLREMGIPLTVETAFSMKWSLIPLALADDRRANLYWVLVGLARSGSVESNFPTWWPVVADEVAVRSAAAVVETLRPGTDEGLFFWPLLPFIDRRLIHGPSLGLPLYLAARGLRTGHTPLALLATGEVRQSGSLVPVGGLELKAAATAQEGLTGMLYPRPGDGKAHGFESLAGLAVDTLDEACYLWDLYGSGTAADLRIDWTCLDDPARLSSNAHLLSDSTLRWDGFEDRYSRQLWAVLQNGRYARAFLDNLEAEMENPDCPAWRIQTLLTPLTPAKVNDIAAGDPLTAFRIAQVQTTSCSRRGDVEPAASWGNLGGGLLDRIIAGEHVSSLRAGQLNRDFVLNRHGRYDFRPDPPRPLVEAIDVLSEVHRVLKRFQPGTLPVILGKLHGSIAQNYGFCGPRHLHDVEKYVALAQEAFGNGNYSDHVQDWRRQFCYLFYACLDAGELERAGEILEDYLGRPPLDIGEREFEGLNPYQHAALARYLAECGITEARYVPWCRQRLHDPFCQHPWQLWFHNVGHLMADRAAMGAAWSRSVELCLKLGITARPMALLSLSCIRREGLWDEETLQRRTWEAMAAVNSPVLCKEHFLPIAEYTSCEAILREVSAAKTRLFPFTYR
;
A
#
# COMPACT_ATOMS: atom_id res chain seq x y z
N MET A 1 5.68 -2.53 32.09
CA MET A 1 6.01 -1.43 33.02
C MET A 1 5.04 -0.30 32.73
N THR A 2 4.41 0.27 33.75
CA THR A 2 3.56 1.45 33.60
C THR A 2 4.44 2.61 33.16
N ASN A 3 4.22 3.18 31.97
CA ASN A 3 4.87 4.42 31.54
C ASN A 3 4.58 5.47 32.61
N GLN A 4 5.62 5.91 33.32
CA GLN A 4 5.48 6.86 34.40
C GLN A 4 5.49 8.25 33.78
N CYS A 5 4.30 8.78 33.51
CA CYS A 5 4.16 10.15 33.07
C CYS A 5 4.41 11.13 34.23
N TRP A 6 4.81 12.36 33.93
CA TRP A 6 5.09 13.39 34.93
C TRP A 6 4.44 14.73 34.61
N THR A 7 4.22 15.57 35.62
CA THR A 7 3.70 16.93 35.47
C THR A 7 4.57 17.94 36.19
N VAL A 8 4.57 19.21 35.77
CA VAL A 8 5.26 20.27 36.53
C VAL A 8 4.68 20.43 37.94
N LEU A 9 3.37 20.21 38.14
CA LEU A 9 2.77 20.28 39.47
C LEU A 9 3.30 19.17 40.39
N GLU A 10 3.44 17.96 39.85
CA GLU A 10 4.05 16.85 40.58
C GLU A 10 5.49 17.17 40.94
N LEU A 11 6.31 17.60 39.98
CA LEU A 11 7.71 17.97 40.24
C LEU A 11 7.85 19.08 41.28
N ARG A 12 6.92 20.04 41.31
CA ARG A 12 6.86 21.07 42.35
C ARG A 12 6.68 20.47 43.74
N ASN A 13 5.78 19.50 43.91
CA ASN A 13 5.59 18.82 45.20
C ASN A 13 6.86 18.08 45.64
N TRP A 14 7.55 17.41 44.70
CA TRP A 14 8.83 16.75 44.99
C TRP A 14 9.93 17.76 45.37
N ALA A 15 9.93 18.93 44.76
CA ALA A 15 10.82 20.04 45.13
C ALA A 15 10.53 20.56 46.54
N GLU A 16 9.26 20.76 46.88
CA GLU A 16 8.83 21.17 48.22
C GLU A 16 9.19 20.13 49.29
N TRP A 17 9.23 18.84 48.94
CA TRP A 17 9.67 17.77 49.84
C TRP A 17 11.19 17.57 49.89
N GLY A 18 11.96 18.25 49.04
CA GLY A 18 13.41 18.13 48.98
C GLY A 18 13.93 16.88 48.25
N PHE A 19 13.09 16.22 47.44
CA PHE A 19 13.42 14.99 46.71
C PHE A 19 13.42 15.17 45.18
N LEU A 20 13.55 16.41 44.69
CA LEU A 20 13.51 16.72 43.25
C LEU A 20 14.59 15.97 42.45
N GLU A 21 15.74 15.68 43.05
CA GLU A 21 16.82 14.94 42.39
C GLU A 21 16.42 13.52 41.98
N ASP A 22 15.51 12.88 42.71
CA ASP A 22 15.02 11.54 42.41
C ASP A 22 14.19 11.50 41.12
N ARG A 23 13.77 12.67 40.63
CA ARG A 23 12.95 12.85 39.42
C ARG A 23 13.74 13.38 38.22
N ILE A 24 15.08 13.44 38.27
CA ILE A 24 15.89 13.89 37.14
C ILE A 24 15.69 13.01 35.90
N ARG A 25 15.45 11.70 36.07
CA ARG A 25 15.19 10.79 34.96
C ARG A 25 14.00 11.25 34.12
N ASP A 26 12.96 11.77 34.76
CA ASP A 26 11.73 12.21 34.10
C ASP A 26 11.98 13.45 33.25
N LEU A 27 12.81 14.38 33.73
CA LEU A 27 13.23 15.57 32.98
C LEU A 27 14.10 15.24 31.76
N LEU A 28 14.66 14.04 31.69
CA LEU A 28 15.37 13.55 30.49
C LEU A 28 14.43 12.84 29.51
N ARG A 29 13.14 12.71 29.83
CA ARG A 29 12.10 12.04 29.04
C ARG A 29 10.96 13.02 28.74
N PRO A 30 11.19 13.98 27.84
CA PRO A 30 10.20 15.02 27.54
C PRO A 30 8.88 14.45 26.99
N GLN A 31 8.90 13.31 26.31
CA GLN A 31 7.71 12.63 25.79
C GLN A 31 6.77 12.08 26.88
N GLU A 32 7.22 12.02 28.13
CA GLU A 32 6.42 11.58 29.28
C GLU A 32 5.74 12.75 30.02
N LEU A 33 5.94 14.01 29.58
CA LEU A 33 5.31 15.20 30.15
C LEU A 33 3.81 15.23 29.84
N LEU A 34 2.98 15.40 30.87
CA LEU A 34 1.57 15.78 30.72
C LEU A 34 1.41 17.27 31.01
N TRP A 35 0.84 17.97 30.03
CA TRP A 35 0.60 19.41 30.11
C TRP A 35 -0.49 19.77 31.12
N THR A 36 -0.25 20.83 31.89
CA THR A 36 -1.28 21.47 32.70
C THR A 36 -2.09 22.43 31.83
N LEU A 37 -3.42 22.49 32.01
CA LEU A 37 -4.28 23.35 31.18
C LEU A 37 -4.14 24.85 31.49
N ASP A 38 -3.74 25.20 32.72
CA ASP A 38 -3.69 26.58 33.22
C ASP A 38 -2.27 27.16 33.20
N GLU A 39 -2.10 28.32 32.55
CA GLU A 39 -0.82 29.03 32.41
C GLU A 39 -0.27 29.49 33.77
N SER A 40 -1.12 30.05 34.63
CA SER A 40 -0.69 30.61 35.93
C SER A 40 -0.14 29.52 36.85
N SER A 41 -0.83 28.38 36.90
CA SER A 41 -0.42 27.18 37.63
C SER A 41 0.89 26.61 37.09
N PHE A 42 1.06 26.56 35.76
CA PHE A 42 2.29 26.14 35.13
C PHE A 42 3.45 27.08 35.50
N ALA A 43 3.31 28.38 35.26
CA ALA A 43 4.35 29.39 35.49
C ALA A 43 4.80 29.45 36.96
N GLY A 44 3.85 29.37 37.90
CA GLY A 44 4.15 29.32 39.33
C GLY A 44 4.91 28.05 39.73
N SER A 45 4.53 26.90 39.16
CA SER A 45 5.21 25.62 39.40
C SER A 45 6.61 25.63 38.79
N TYR A 46 6.74 26.07 37.54
CA TYR A 46 8.01 26.21 36.83
C TYR A 46 9.01 27.03 37.63
N THR A 47 8.60 28.23 38.08
CA THR A 47 9.45 29.14 38.86
C THR A 47 9.92 28.50 40.16
N THR A 48 9.02 27.81 40.88
CA THR A 48 9.36 27.13 42.14
C THR A 48 10.39 26.03 41.94
N ILE A 49 10.19 25.19 40.92
CA ILE A 49 11.11 24.09 40.58
C ILE A 49 12.47 24.64 40.17
N GLN A 50 12.49 25.69 39.33
CA GLN A 50 13.72 26.30 38.83
C GLN A 50 14.62 26.84 39.95
N HIS A 51 14.04 27.43 41.00
CA HIS A 51 14.78 27.90 42.17
C HIS A 51 15.27 26.76 43.07
N SER A 52 14.62 25.59 43.01
CA SER A 52 14.95 24.42 43.82
C SER A 52 16.13 23.62 43.25
N PHE A 53 16.45 23.78 41.96
CA PHE A 53 17.64 23.16 41.37
C PHE A 53 18.92 23.92 41.73
N PRO A 54 20.03 23.19 41.99
CA PRO A 54 21.34 23.82 42.08
C PRO A 54 21.74 24.40 40.72
N PRO A 55 22.57 25.47 40.67
CA PRO A 55 22.90 26.20 39.45
C PRO A 55 23.31 25.31 38.27
N GLU A 56 24.11 24.28 38.51
CA GLU A 56 24.61 23.32 37.52
C GLU A 56 23.55 22.38 36.91
N ARG A 57 22.33 22.36 37.49
CA ARG A 57 21.18 21.55 37.03
C ARG A 57 19.97 22.37 36.61
N ARG A 58 20.04 23.71 36.70
CA ARG A 58 18.93 24.60 36.32
C ARG A 58 18.56 24.52 34.85
N HIS A 59 19.42 23.99 33.99
CA HIS A 59 19.10 23.77 32.57
C HIS A 59 18.09 22.63 32.34
N LEU A 60 17.91 21.72 33.30
CA LEU A 60 17.13 20.50 33.12
C LEU A 60 15.64 20.76 32.85
N LEU A 61 15.01 21.61 33.66
CA LEU A 61 13.60 21.92 33.51
C LEU A 61 13.29 22.63 32.18
N PRO A 62 13.96 23.74 31.81
CA PRO A 62 13.73 24.36 30.51
C PRO A 62 14.04 23.40 29.36
N GLN A 63 15.11 22.60 29.46
CA GLN A 63 15.45 21.59 28.46
C GLN A 63 14.32 20.59 28.27
N ALA A 64 13.75 20.06 29.35
CA ALA A 64 12.67 19.08 29.28
C ALA A 64 11.40 19.67 28.64
N VAL A 65 10.98 20.86 29.09
CA VAL A 65 9.73 21.47 28.62
C VAL A 65 9.86 21.95 27.18
N ILE A 66 10.98 22.58 26.80
CA ILE A 66 11.22 22.96 25.40
C ILE A 66 11.33 21.69 24.55
N ALA A 67 11.99 20.63 25.03
CA ALA A 67 12.09 19.44 24.23
C ALA A 67 10.72 18.80 23.97
N ALA A 68 9.85 18.77 24.99
CA ALA A 68 8.48 18.27 24.88
C ALA A 68 7.66 19.08 23.87
N VAL A 69 7.73 20.42 23.94
CA VAL A 69 6.97 21.30 23.04
C VAL A 69 7.39 21.13 21.58
N LEU A 70 8.69 20.94 21.34
CA LEU A 70 9.23 20.82 19.99
C LEU A 70 8.99 19.42 19.41
N SER A 71 9.06 18.37 20.23
CA SER A 71 8.85 16.99 19.76
C SER A 71 7.40 16.66 19.43
N ASP A 72 6.45 17.29 20.11
CA ASP A 72 5.02 17.00 19.96
C ASP A 72 4.19 18.29 20.12
N PRO A 73 4.19 19.17 19.10
CA PRO A 73 3.49 20.46 19.17
C PRO A 73 1.96 20.32 19.23
N GLU A 74 1.39 19.16 18.88
CA GLU A 74 -0.07 18.95 18.84
C GLU A 74 -0.68 18.80 20.23
N THR A 75 0.11 18.36 21.22
CA THR A 75 -0.37 18.18 22.61
C THR A 75 -0.19 19.41 23.49
N VAL A 76 0.43 20.47 22.94
CA VAL A 76 0.83 21.67 23.67
C VAL A 76 -0.35 22.63 23.89
N PRO A 77 -0.53 23.19 25.10
CA PRO A 77 -1.52 24.24 25.34
C PRO A 77 -1.26 25.49 24.50
N LEU A 78 -2.32 26.11 23.97
CA LEU A 78 -2.23 27.28 23.07
C LEU A 78 -1.48 28.49 23.66
N TRP A 79 -1.46 28.62 24.99
CA TRP A 79 -0.76 29.71 25.69
C TRP A 79 0.76 29.48 25.78
N PHE A 80 1.23 28.23 25.67
CA PHE A 80 2.60 27.87 25.99
C PHE A 80 3.64 28.49 25.03
N PRO A 81 3.45 28.54 23.69
CA PRO A 81 4.42 29.18 22.81
C PRO A 81 4.65 30.67 23.14
N GLY A 82 3.59 31.38 23.55
CA GLY A 82 3.69 32.77 24.00
C GLY A 82 4.48 32.91 25.30
N TRP A 83 4.19 32.05 26.28
CA TRP A 83 4.92 31.97 27.55
C TRP A 83 6.40 31.61 27.35
N MET A 84 6.71 30.62 26.50
CA MET A 84 8.08 30.22 26.19
C MET A 84 8.87 31.38 25.56
N ALA A 85 8.23 32.14 24.67
CA ALA A 85 8.88 33.29 24.02
C ALA A 85 9.15 34.45 25.00
N SER A 86 8.40 34.59 26.10
CA SER A 86 8.60 35.64 27.10
C SER A 86 9.53 35.24 28.23
N GLU A 87 9.49 33.97 28.66
CA GLU A 87 10.19 33.51 29.86
C GLU A 87 11.49 32.76 29.59
N LEU A 88 11.70 32.24 28.38
CA LEU A 88 12.86 31.38 28.07
C LEU A 88 13.72 31.98 26.96
N ASP A 89 15.03 32.12 27.22
CA ASP A 89 16.02 32.41 26.20
C ASP A 89 16.83 31.15 25.86
N LEU A 90 16.62 30.64 24.64
CA LEU A 90 17.36 29.49 24.11
C LEU A 90 18.87 29.74 24.09
N ARG A 91 19.31 30.99 23.86
CA ARG A 91 20.72 31.34 23.81
C ARG A 91 21.39 31.24 25.18
N GLU A 92 20.68 31.55 26.26
CA GLU A 92 21.17 31.35 27.63
C GLU A 92 21.39 29.87 27.96
N MET A 93 20.63 28.97 27.32
CA MET A 93 20.84 27.53 27.38
C MET A 93 21.94 27.02 26.44
N GLY A 94 22.62 27.94 25.75
CA GLY A 94 23.64 27.62 24.76
C GLY A 94 23.10 27.11 23.43
N ILE A 95 21.81 27.31 23.13
CA ILE A 95 21.17 26.91 21.87
C ILE A 95 21.14 28.11 20.92
N PRO A 96 21.89 28.09 19.81
CA PRO A 96 22.00 29.21 18.88
C PRO A 96 20.80 29.29 17.91
N LEU A 97 19.58 29.17 18.44
CA LEU A 97 18.32 29.30 17.71
C LEU A 97 17.46 30.37 18.38
N THR A 98 16.64 31.07 17.59
CA THR A 98 15.53 31.85 18.16
C THR A 98 14.36 30.92 18.44
N VAL A 99 13.47 31.32 19.36
CA VAL A 99 12.21 30.60 19.62
C VAL A 99 11.39 30.43 18.33
N GLU A 100 11.26 31.50 17.54
CA GLU A 100 10.58 31.46 16.25
C GLU A 100 11.21 30.44 15.28
N THR A 101 12.54 30.43 15.18
CA THR A 101 13.24 29.45 14.33
C THR A 101 12.97 28.03 14.81
N ALA A 102 13.07 27.77 16.12
CA ALA A 102 12.84 26.45 16.68
C ALA A 102 11.42 25.95 16.38
N PHE A 103 10.38 26.77 16.52
CA PHE A 103 9.00 26.39 16.18
C PHE A 103 8.75 26.22 14.67
N SER A 104 9.57 26.83 13.82
CA SER A 104 9.49 26.67 12.36
C SER A 104 10.12 25.36 11.85
N MET A 105 10.95 24.71 12.67
CA MET A 105 11.66 23.48 12.33
C MET A 105 10.79 22.25 12.57
N LYS A 106 11.07 21.17 11.84
CA LYS A 106 10.56 19.84 12.18
C LYS A 106 11.51 19.19 13.19
N TRP A 107 10.97 18.49 14.18
CA TRP A 107 11.76 17.85 15.22
C TRP A 107 11.49 16.36 15.33
N SER A 108 12.54 15.61 15.66
CA SER A 108 12.48 14.20 15.99
C SER A 108 13.20 13.97 17.31
N LEU A 109 12.50 13.32 18.23
CA LEU A 109 13.09 12.85 19.48
C LEU A 109 13.52 11.39 19.31
N ILE A 110 14.82 11.13 19.43
CA ILE A 110 15.38 9.79 19.27
C ILE A 110 16.22 9.35 20.47
N PRO A 111 16.25 8.04 20.76
CA PRO A 111 17.09 7.50 21.82
C PRO A 111 18.54 7.33 21.34
N LEU A 112 19.50 7.65 22.20
CA LEU A 112 20.93 7.51 21.99
C LEU A 112 21.54 6.65 23.10
N ALA A 113 22.00 5.45 22.74
CA ALA A 113 22.69 4.57 23.68
C ALA A 113 24.20 4.80 23.63
N LEU A 114 24.79 5.13 24.78
CA LEU A 114 26.22 5.31 24.96
C LEU A 114 26.73 4.28 25.96
N ALA A 115 27.81 3.60 25.63
CA ALA A 115 28.40 2.57 26.48
C ALA A 115 29.86 2.90 26.79
N ASP A 116 30.24 2.66 28.03
CA ASP A 116 31.63 2.50 28.45
C ASP A 116 31.94 1.00 28.65
N ASP A 117 33.11 0.67 29.23
CA ASP A 117 33.52 -0.72 29.47
C ASP A 117 32.65 -1.48 30.49
N ARG A 118 31.75 -0.80 31.22
CA ARG A 118 31.02 -1.35 32.37
C ARG A 118 29.50 -1.19 32.28
N ARG A 119 29.01 -0.13 31.65
CA ARG A 119 27.59 0.21 31.59
C ARG A 119 27.23 0.95 30.30
N ALA A 120 25.95 0.87 29.94
CA ALA A 120 25.36 1.76 28.96
C ALA A 120 24.32 2.67 29.61
N ASN A 121 24.25 3.91 29.14
CA ASN A 121 23.20 4.86 29.47
C ASN A 121 22.41 5.19 28.21
N LEU A 122 21.10 5.37 28.37
CA LEU A 122 20.25 5.92 27.33
C LEU A 122 20.04 7.41 27.59
N TYR A 123 20.33 8.22 26.58
CA TYR A 123 19.96 9.63 26.53
C TYR A 123 18.95 9.85 25.42
N TRP A 124 18.19 10.93 25.51
CA TRP A 124 17.31 11.36 24.44
C TRP A 124 17.95 12.53 23.70
N VAL A 125 17.71 12.61 22.40
CA VAL A 125 18.27 13.66 21.55
C VAL A 125 17.16 14.20 20.67
N LEU A 126 17.06 15.51 20.60
CA LEU A 126 16.32 16.21 19.57
C LEU A 126 17.18 16.45 18.34
N VAL A 127 16.64 16.05 17.20
CA VAL A 127 17.16 16.41 15.89
C VAL A 127 16.16 17.33 15.22
N GLY A 128 16.59 18.52 14.81
CA GLY A 128 15.76 19.54 14.18
C GLY A 128 16.17 19.76 12.73
N LEU A 129 15.19 19.92 11.84
CA LEU A 129 15.40 20.22 10.42
C LEU A 129 14.62 21.48 10.00
N ALA A 130 15.34 22.51 9.57
CA ALA A 130 14.79 23.73 8.98
C ALA A 130 14.63 23.57 7.47
N ARG A 131 13.44 23.87 6.94
CA ARG A 131 13.14 23.76 5.49
C ARG A 131 13.86 24.78 4.62
N SER A 132 14.24 25.93 5.18
CA SER A 132 14.92 27.00 4.47
C SER A 132 15.75 27.84 5.44
N GLY A 133 16.99 28.13 5.06
CA GLY A 133 17.88 29.00 5.83
C GLY A 133 18.94 28.24 6.61
N SER A 134 20.11 28.86 6.76
CA SER A 134 21.20 28.31 7.56
C SER A 134 20.90 28.47 9.04
N VAL A 135 20.95 27.38 9.80
CA VAL A 135 21.19 27.45 11.25
C VAL A 135 22.60 27.99 11.49
N GLU A 136 22.77 28.90 12.46
CA GLU A 136 24.08 29.51 12.78
C GLU A 136 25.12 28.44 13.17
N SER A 137 24.66 27.37 13.81
CA SER A 137 25.45 26.19 14.19
C SER A 137 24.55 24.96 14.19
N ASN A 138 25.12 23.78 13.90
CA ASN A 138 24.40 22.51 13.97
C ASN A 138 24.32 21.95 15.40
N PHE A 139 25.00 22.56 16.36
CA PHE A 139 25.14 22.05 17.73
C PHE A 139 25.01 23.18 18.77
N PRO A 140 24.60 22.85 20.02
CA PRO A 140 24.71 23.75 21.16
C PRO A 140 26.15 24.22 21.39
N THR A 141 26.31 25.42 21.93
CA THR A 141 27.61 26.03 22.22
C THR A 141 28.45 25.23 23.23
N TRP A 142 27.81 24.47 24.12
CA TRP A 142 28.45 23.56 25.06
C TRP A 142 28.80 22.18 24.48
N TRP A 143 28.49 21.90 23.21
CA TRP A 143 28.79 20.61 22.57
C TRP A 143 30.25 20.14 22.72
N PRO A 144 31.28 20.99 22.52
CA PRO A 144 32.68 20.59 22.69
C PRO A 144 33.07 20.23 24.14
N VAL A 145 32.25 20.62 25.13
CA VAL A 145 32.49 20.31 26.56
C VAL A 145 31.97 18.92 26.90
N VAL A 146 30.80 18.56 26.36
CA VAL A 146 30.12 17.30 26.70
C VAL A 146 30.50 16.13 25.81
N ALA A 147 30.97 16.39 24.59
CA ALA A 147 31.38 15.38 23.62
C ALA A 147 32.90 15.27 23.54
N ASP A 148 33.42 14.05 23.43
CA ASP A 148 34.82 13.85 23.08
C ASP A 148 35.10 14.19 21.60
N GLU A 149 36.38 14.29 21.23
CA GLU A 149 36.76 14.66 19.86
C GLU A 149 36.26 13.66 18.80
N VAL A 150 36.08 12.38 19.18
CA VAL A 150 35.63 11.34 18.25
C VAL A 150 34.14 11.52 17.95
N ALA A 151 33.34 11.77 18.97
CA ALA A 151 31.92 12.11 18.87
C ALA A 151 31.71 13.40 18.06
N VAL A 152 32.50 14.45 18.33
CA VAL A 152 32.45 15.71 17.57
C VAL A 152 32.72 15.48 16.09
N ARG A 153 33.79 14.75 15.75
CA ARG A 153 34.12 14.41 14.35
C ARG A 153 33.05 13.57 13.68
N SER A 154 32.48 12.59 14.40
CA SER A 154 31.41 11.75 13.88
C SER A 154 30.15 12.56 13.56
N ALA A 155 29.77 13.49 14.43
CA ALA A 155 28.61 14.34 14.21
C ALA A 155 28.82 15.27 12.99
N ALA A 156 30.00 15.87 12.87
CA ALA A 156 30.37 16.70 11.73
C ALA A 156 30.38 15.91 10.41
N ALA A 157 30.85 14.67 10.41
CA ALA A 157 30.82 13.81 9.22
C ALA A 157 29.38 13.56 8.73
N VAL A 158 28.43 13.39 9.65
CA VAL A 158 27.01 13.21 9.31
C VAL A 158 26.42 14.49 8.71
N VAL A 159 26.68 15.66 9.32
CA VAL A 159 26.25 16.96 8.78
C VAL A 159 26.74 17.13 7.33
N GLU A 160 28.02 16.88 7.07
CA GLU A 160 28.60 16.98 5.73
C GLU A 160 28.01 15.94 4.76
N THR A 161 27.66 14.73 5.22
CA THR A 161 27.02 13.71 4.39
C THR A 161 25.59 14.11 3.98
N LEU A 162 24.89 14.86 4.83
CA LEU A 162 23.50 15.28 4.60
C LEU A 162 23.36 16.60 3.83
N ARG A 163 24.46 17.34 3.67
CA ARG A 163 24.53 18.69 3.07
C ARG A 163 24.38 18.76 1.53
N PRO A 164 24.85 17.81 0.72
CA PRO A 164 24.83 17.97 -0.73
C PRO A 164 23.42 18.17 -1.28
N GLY A 165 23.20 19.30 -1.96
CA GLY A 165 21.96 19.58 -2.70
C GLY A 165 20.77 20.10 -1.88
N THR A 166 20.96 20.48 -0.60
CA THR A 166 19.89 21.06 0.22
C THR A 166 20.30 22.37 0.90
N ASP A 167 19.36 23.31 1.01
CA ASP A 167 19.49 24.56 1.78
C ASP A 167 18.95 24.41 3.22
N GLU A 168 18.87 23.17 3.70
CA GLU A 168 18.25 22.84 4.98
C GLU A 168 19.25 22.97 6.14
N GLY A 169 18.78 23.55 7.24
CA GLY A 169 19.54 23.63 8.49
C GLY A 169 19.27 22.44 9.39
N LEU A 170 20.33 21.74 9.84
CA LEU A 170 20.24 20.64 10.80
C LEU A 170 20.66 21.10 12.20
N PHE A 171 19.91 20.77 13.25
CA PHE A 171 20.32 21.01 14.64
C PHE A 171 20.27 19.74 15.47
N PHE A 172 21.33 19.45 16.22
CA PHE A 172 21.42 18.26 17.09
C PHE A 172 21.53 18.70 18.55
N TRP A 173 20.54 18.33 19.36
CA TRP A 173 20.42 18.75 20.75
C TRP A 173 20.25 17.55 21.69
N PRO A 174 21.33 17.07 22.33
CA PRO A 174 21.22 15.99 23.30
C PRO A 174 20.66 16.51 24.64
N LEU A 175 19.72 15.75 25.22
CA LEU A 175 19.11 16.05 26.52
C LEU A 175 19.95 15.39 27.61
N LEU A 176 20.80 16.20 28.27
CA LEU A 176 21.81 15.70 29.20
C LEU A 176 21.58 16.14 30.65
N PRO A 177 21.92 15.29 31.63
CA PRO A 177 21.85 15.65 33.05
C PRO A 177 22.86 16.72 33.47
N PHE A 178 23.93 16.89 32.70
CA PHE A 178 25.00 17.87 32.93
C PHE A 178 25.53 18.38 31.59
N ILE A 179 25.88 19.66 31.53
CA ILE A 179 26.41 20.33 30.33
C ILE A 179 27.84 20.86 30.51
N ASP A 180 28.43 20.62 31.68
CA ASP A 180 29.75 21.11 32.10
C ASP A 180 30.82 20.01 32.13
N ARG A 181 30.48 18.79 31.72
CA ARG A 181 31.38 17.62 31.71
C ARG A 181 31.10 16.67 30.56
N ARG A 182 32.11 15.88 30.22
CA ARG A 182 32.05 14.86 29.17
C ARG A 182 31.08 13.75 29.53
N LEU A 183 30.10 13.52 28.66
CA LEU A 183 29.07 12.47 28.76
C LEU A 183 28.90 11.70 27.44
N ILE A 184 29.30 12.29 26.31
CA ILE A 184 29.15 11.70 24.98
C ILE A 184 30.53 11.31 24.46
N HIS A 185 30.70 10.03 24.14
CA HIS A 185 32.00 9.47 23.79
C HIS A 185 31.91 8.50 22.62
N GLY A 186 32.95 8.53 21.79
CA GLY A 186 33.08 7.67 20.61
C GLY A 186 32.10 8.02 19.48
N PRO A 187 32.13 7.24 18.38
CA PRO A 187 31.46 7.62 17.15
C PRO A 187 30.05 7.05 17.00
N SER A 188 29.51 6.36 18.01
CA SER A 188 28.25 5.61 17.86
C SER A 188 26.99 6.45 17.67
N LEU A 189 27.07 7.76 17.83
CA LEU A 189 25.99 8.71 17.57
C LEU A 189 25.80 9.01 16.07
N GLY A 190 26.77 8.66 15.21
CA GLY A 190 26.74 9.03 13.80
C GLY A 190 25.51 8.47 13.08
N LEU A 191 25.26 7.16 13.24
CA LEU A 191 24.12 6.50 12.62
C LEU A 191 22.75 7.02 13.09
N PRO A 192 22.45 7.11 14.41
CA PRO A 192 21.16 7.64 14.85
C PRO A 192 20.93 9.10 14.42
N LEU A 193 21.97 9.95 14.42
CA LEU A 193 21.85 11.33 13.91
C LEU A 193 21.50 11.35 12.41
N TYR A 194 22.19 10.54 11.61
CA TYR A 194 21.95 10.47 10.17
C TYR A 194 20.50 10.03 9.88
N LEU A 195 20.06 8.96 10.53
CA LEU A 195 18.73 8.38 10.30
C LEU A 195 17.60 9.30 10.77
N ALA A 196 17.75 9.97 11.92
CA ALA A 196 16.76 10.94 12.37
C ALA A 196 16.64 12.14 11.42
N ALA A 197 17.77 12.69 10.97
CA ALA A 197 17.78 13.81 10.05
C ALA A 197 17.16 13.46 8.69
N ARG A 198 17.51 12.30 8.12
CA ARG A 198 16.88 11.77 6.91
C ARG A 198 15.39 11.53 7.13
N GLY A 199 15.04 10.89 8.25
CA GLY A 199 13.66 10.59 8.61
C GLY A 199 12.77 11.83 8.65
N LEU A 200 13.27 12.96 9.14
CA LEU A 200 12.55 14.24 9.12
C LEU A 200 12.27 14.78 7.70
N ARG A 201 13.15 14.48 6.73
CA ARG A 201 12.96 14.83 5.31
C ARG A 201 11.83 13.99 4.70
N THR A 202 11.84 12.70 4.97
CA THR A 202 10.87 11.73 4.41
C THR A 202 9.58 11.63 5.23
N GLY A 203 9.51 12.25 6.41
CA GLY A 203 8.36 12.15 7.31
C GLY A 203 8.27 10.85 8.12
N HIS A 204 9.40 10.14 8.28
CA HIS A 204 9.47 8.86 8.97
C HIS A 204 10.37 8.94 10.22
N THR A 205 9.82 8.62 11.40
CA THR A 205 10.57 8.55 12.66
C THR A 205 10.11 7.35 13.47
N PRO A 206 10.92 6.29 13.60
CA PRO A 206 10.53 5.07 14.29
C PRO A 206 10.50 5.26 15.80
N LEU A 207 9.42 4.80 16.43
CA LEU A 207 9.24 4.87 17.88
C LEU A 207 9.81 3.65 18.63
N ALA A 208 10.08 2.55 17.93
CA ALA A 208 10.39 1.25 18.55
C ALA A 208 11.83 0.76 18.32
N LEU A 209 12.69 1.60 17.73
CA LEU A 209 14.01 1.22 17.22
C LEU A 209 15.10 2.16 17.76
N LEU A 210 16.17 1.59 18.29
CA LEU A 210 17.42 2.31 18.55
C LEU A 210 18.41 2.11 17.40
N ALA A 211 19.20 3.13 17.06
CA ALA A 211 20.33 2.99 16.15
C ALA A 211 21.66 3.32 16.84
N THR A 212 22.72 2.59 16.49
CA THR A 212 24.09 2.83 16.99
C THR A 212 25.10 2.50 15.92
N GLY A 213 26.04 3.39 15.63
CA GLY A 213 27.07 3.16 14.61
C GLY A 213 27.79 4.44 14.20
N GLU A 214 28.95 4.28 13.56
CA GLU A 214 29.68 5.39 12.94
C GLU A 214 29.27 5.52 11.46
N VAL A 215 29.08 6.75 11.01
CA VAL A 215 28.90 7.11 9.60
C VAL A 215 30.10 7.96 9.19
N ARG A 216 30.86 7.49 8.20
CA ARG A 216 31.97 8.26 7.63
C ARG A 216 31.48 9.21 6.55
N GLN A 217 32.30 10.22 6.22
CA GLN A 217 32.02 11.16 5.13
C GLN A 217 31.79 10.50 3.76
N SER A 218 32.34 9.30 3.56
CA SER A 218 32.10 8.48 2.36
C SER A 218 30.71 7.83 2.31
N GLY A 219 29.93 7.94 3.39
CA GLY A 219 28.68 7.20 3.57
C GLY A 219 28.88 5.74 4.02
N SER A 220 30.10 5.29 4.30
CA SER A 220 30.32 3.93 4.80
C SER A 220 29.97 3.80 6.28
N LEU A 221 29.36 2.67 6.65
CA LEU A 221 29.07 2.30 8.04
C LEU A 221 30.25 1.60 8.69
N VAL A 222 30.52 1.91 9.96
CA VAL A 222 31.59 1.28 10.74
C VAL A 222 31.04 0.76 12.08
N PRO A 223 31.34 -0.51 12.44
CA PRO A 223 30.91 -1.10 13.71
C PRO A 223 31.45 -0.35 14.93
N VAL A 224 30.68 -0.41 16.01
CA VAL A 224 31.01 0.25 17.29
C VAL A 224 30.90 -0.75 18.44
N GLY A 225 31.62 -0.50 19.53
CA GLY A 225 31.65 -1.36 20.71
C GLY A 225 30.41 -1.25 21.61
N GLY A 226 30.36 -2.14 22.59
CA GLY A 226 29.38 -2.12 23.68
C GLY A 226 27.95 -2.53 23.28
N LEU A 227 27.78 -3.30 22.20
CA LEU A 227 26.46 -3.63 21.66
C LEU A 227 25.55 -4.34 22.68
N GLU A 228 26.08 -5.28 23.47
CA GLU A 228 25.30 -5.99 24.49
C GLU A 228 24.82 -5.05 25.60
N LEU A 229 25.67 -4.14 26.07
CA LEU A 229 25.30 -3.14 27.08
C LEU A 229 24.24 -2.18 26.53
N LYS A 230 24.41 -1.72 25.28
CA LYS A 230 23.43 -0.86 24.60
C LYS A 230 22.09 -1.58 24.40
N ALA A 231 22.12 -2.86 24.02
CA ALA A 231 20.93 -3.69 23.88
C ALA A 231 20.18 -3.85 25.21
N ALA A 232 20.90 -4.12 26.30
CA ALA A 232 20.30 -4.20 27.63
C ALA A 232 19.61 -2.89 28.05
N ALA A 233 20.26 -1.74 27.84
CA ALA A 233 19.68 -0.43 28.11
C ALA A 233 18.46 -0.14 27.20
N THR A 234 18.54 -0.53 25.94
CA THR A 234 17.45 -0.40 24.95
C THR A 234 16.20 -1.19 25.39
N ALA A 235 16.38 -2.43 25.82
CA ALA A 235 15.30 -3.29 26.30
C ALA A 235 14.62 -2.75 27.58
N GLN A 236 15.40 -2.16 28.50
CA GLN A 236 14.86 -1.54 29.72
C GLN A 236 13.93 -0.36 29.43
N GLU A 237 14.10 0.27 28.27
CA GLU A 237 13.33 1.43 27.82
C GLU A 237 12.15 1.01 26.91
N GLY A 238 11.88 -0.30 26.79
CA GLY A 238 10.73 -0.83 26.07
C GLY A 238 10.86 -0.83 24.54
N LEU A 239 12.04 -0.48 24.01
CA LEU A 239 12.32 -0.55 22.58
C LEU A 239 12.47 -2.01 22.15
N THR A 240 12.03 -2.33 20.94
CA THR A 240 11.90 -3.73 20.47
C THR A 240 13.00 -4.14 19.51
N GLY A 241 13.78 -3.19 19.00
CA GLY A 241 14.85 -3.44 18.04
C GLY A 241 16.06 -2.54 18.24
N MET A 242 17.21 -3.00 17.73
CA MET A 242 18.44 -2.22 17.67
C MET A 242 19.13 -2.41 16.31
N LEU A 243 19.33 -1.30 15.60
CA LEU A 243 20.01 -1.18 14.32
C LEU A 243 21.49 -0.84 14.52
N TYR A 244 22.38 -1.60 13.88
CA TYR A 244 23.82 -1.43 14.01
C TYR A 244 24.59 -1.91 12.78
N PRO A 245 25.77 -1.33 12.46
CA PRO A 245 26.63 -1.85 11.40
C PRO A 245 27.12 -3.27 11.70
N ARG A 246 27.11 -4.16 10.69
CA ARG A 246 27.53 -5.55 10.84
C ARG A 246 28.99 -5.65 11.30
N PRO A 247 29.30 -6.40 12.38
CA PRO A 247 30.68 -6.60 12.82
C PRO A 247 31.54 -7.30 11.77
N GLY A 248 32.86 -7.09 11.83
CA GLY A 248 33.80 -7.63 10.84
C GLY A 248 33.92 -9.17 10.81
N ASP A 249 33.38 -9.88 11.80
CA ASP A 249 33.29 -11.35 11.79
C ASP A 249 32.10 -11.87 10.96
N GLY A 250 31.29 -10.96 10.41
CA GLY A 250 30.12 -11.24 9.58
C GLY A 250 28.90 -11.76 10.33
N LYS A 251 28.99 -11.99 11.65
CA LYS A 251 27.91 -12.57 12.43
C LYS A 251 27.03 -11.47 13.02
N ALA A 252 25.73 -11.59 12.82
CA ALA A 252 24.78 -10.76 13.55
C ALA A 252 24.83 -11.14 15.04
N HIS A 253 24.86 -10.14 15.92
CA HIS A 253 24.63 -10.35 17.34
C HIS A 253 23.16 -10.70 17.57
N GLY A 254 22.92 -11.82 18.26
CA GLY A 254 21.63 -12.12 18.85
C GLY A 254 21.49 -11.40 20.18
N PHE A 255 20.32 -10.80 20.43
CA PHE A 255 19.97 -10.22 21.72
C PHE A 255 18.76 -10.96 22.26
N GLU A 256 18.73 -11.25 23.56
CA GLU A 256 17.67 -12.07 24.17
C GLU A 256 16.29 -11.38 24.16
N SER A 257 16.27 -10.05 24.26
CA SER A 257 15.05 -9.27 24.53
C SER A 257 14.65 -8.31 23.40
N LEU A 258 15.41 -8.24 22.30
CA LEU A 258 15.15 -7.32 21.19
C LEU A 258 15.68 -7.83 19.85
N ALA A 259 15.11 -7.35 18.76
CA ALA A 259 15.53 -7.71 17.40
C ALA A 259 16.86 -7.01 17.04
N GLY A 260 17.89 -7.80 16.74
CA GLY A 260 19.17 -7.31 16.23
C GLY A 260 19.16 -7.04 14.73
N LEU A 261 19.24 -5.78 14.34
CA LEU A 261 19.25 -5.31 12.95
C LEU A 261 20.67 -4.92 12.49
N ALA A 262 21.56 -5.91 12.35
CA ALA A 262 22.85 -5.76 11.65
C ALA A 262 22.64 -5.34 10.18
N VAL A 263 23.32 -4.29 9.73
CA VAL A 263 23.27 -3.74 8.36
C VAL A 263 24.65 -3.49 7.77
N ASP A 264 24.77 -3.55 6.45
CA ASP A 264 26.03 -3.39 5.74
C ASP A 264 26.16 -2.02 5.04
N THR A 265 25.04 -1.35 4.76
CA THR A 265 25.00 -0.09 4.00
C THR A 265 24.05 0.93 4.62
N LEU A 266 24.26 2.22 4.30
CA LEU A 266 23.32 3.28 4.69
C LEU A 266 21.92 3.05 4.09
N ASP A 267 21.83 2.60 2.83
CA ASP A 267 20.53 2.34 2.19
C ASP A 267 19.73 1.27 2.97
N GLU A 268 20.40 0.19 3.40
CA GLU A 268 19.78 -0.86 4.23
C GLU A 268 19.37 -0.31 5.61
N ALA A 269 20.24 0.49 6.23
CA ALA A 269 19.95 1.12 7.50
C ALA A 269 18.70 2.00 7.42
N CYS A 270 18.56 2.77 6.34
CA CYS A 270 17.40 3.60 6.09
C CYS A 270 16.14 2.79 5.81
N TYR A 271 16.23 1.75 4.98
CA TYR A 271 15.10 0.86 4.70
C TYR A 271 14.53 0.25 5.99
N LEU A 272 15.40 -0.26 6.87
CA LEU A 272 14.95 -0.81 8.15
C LEU A 272 14.47 0.28 9.13
N TRP A 273 15.09 1.46 9.12
CA TRP A 273 14.65 2.59 9.94
C TRP A 273 13.24 3.07 9.58
N ASP A 274 12.93 3.14 8.29
CA ASP A 274 11.66 3.65 7.78
C ASP A 274 10.52 2.63 7.98
N LEU A 275 10.80 1.32 7.92
CA LEU A 275 9.77 0.27 7.86
C LEU A 275 9.64 -0.64 9.07
N TYR A 276 10.60 -0.60 10.01
CA TYR A 276 10.60 -1.54 11.13
C TYR A 276 9.39 -1.36 12.06
N GLY A 277 8.58 -2.43 12.16
CA GLY A 277 7.63 -2.67 13.23
C GLY A 277 8.06 -3.85 14.11
N SER A 278 7.57 -3.90 15.35
CA SER A 278 7.82 -5.04 16.25
C SER A 278 7.42 -6.36 15.56
N GLY A 279 8.33 -7.33 15.53
CA GLY A 279 8.12 -8.63 14.88
C GLY A 279 8.35 -8.69 13.35
N THR A 280 8.63 -7.56 12.68
CA THR A 280 8.77 -7.51 11.21
C THR A 280 10.20 -7.72 10.70
N ALA A 281 11.19 -7.82 11.60
CA ALA A 281 12.61 -7.83 11.26
C ALA A 281 13.01 -8.91 10.23
N ALA A 282 12.49 -10.13 10.37
CA ALA A 282 12.85 -11.24 9.50
C ALA A 282 12.35 -11.03 8.07
N ASP A 283 11.09 -10.62 7.93
CA ASP A 283 10.45 -10.39 6.64
C ASP A 283 11.11 -9.22 5.88
N LEU A 284 11.40 -8.11 6.58
CA LEU A 284 12.11 -6.96 5.99
C LEU A 284 13.51 -7.35 5.50
N ARG A 285 14.23 -8.24 6.20
CA ARG A 285 15.54 -8.72 5.72
C ARG A 285 15.42 -9.60 4.48
N ILE A 286 14.38 -10.43 4.41
CA ILE A 286 14.09 -11.26 3.23
C ILE A 286 13.80 -10.34 2.03
N ASP A 287 12.96 -9.34 2.22
CA ASP A 287 12.62 -8.34 1.22
C ASP A 287 13.86 -7.54 0.76
N TRP A 288 14.69 -7.07 1.69
CA TRP A 288 15.93 -6.36 1.35
C TRP A 288 16.86 -7.23 0.50
N THR A 289 17.05 -8.49 0.92
CA THR A 289 17.90 -9.45 0.18
C THR A 289 17.31 -9.75 -1.21
N CYS A 290 15.99 -9.82 -1.32
CA CYS A 290 15.28 -9.95 -2.59
C CYS A 290 15.55 -8.75 -3.50
N LEU A 291 15.52 -7.52 -2.97
CA LEU A 291 15.78 -6.28 -3.70
C LEU A 291 17.26 -6.04 -4.07
N ASP A 292 18.21 -6.83 -3.56
CA ASP A 292 19.64 -6.68 -3.86
C ASP A 292 20.19 -7.77 -4.80
N ASP A 293 19.46 -8.88 -4.97
CA ASP A 293 19.88 -10.03 -5.77
C ASP A 293 18.91 -10.27 -6.94
N PRO A 294 19.32 -10.05 -8.21
CA PRO A 294 18.48 -10.31 -9.39
C PRO A 294 17.89 -11.71 -9.44
N ALA A 295 18.63 -12.74 -8.99
CA ALA A 295 18.13 -14.10 -9.01
C ALA A 295 16.94 -14.26 -8.05
N ARG A 296 17.08 -13.74 -6.82
CA ARG A 296 16.01 -13.75 -5.82
C ARG A 296 14.84 -12.87 -6.23
N LEU A 297 15.11 -11.69 -6.78
CA LEU A 297 14.08 -10.77 -7.26
C LEU A 297 13.21 -11.45 -8.32
N SER A 298 13.84 -12.14 -9.28
CA SER A 298 13.11 -12.82 -10.34
C SER A 298 12.12 -13.88 -9.82
N SER A 299 12.46 -14.56 -8.73
CA SER A 299 11.60 -15.59 -8.15
C SER A 299 10.61 -15.06 -7.10
N ASN A 300 10.86 -13.91 -6.49
CA ASN A 300 10.13 -13.48 -5.29
C ASN A 300 9.58 -12.04 -5.34
N ALA A 301 9.71 -11.30 -6.44
CA ALA A 301 9.20 -9.92 -6.53
C ALA A 301 7.70 -9.79 -6.16
N HIS A 302 6.88 -10.77 -6.55
CA HIS A 302 5.45 -10.83 -6.23
C HIS A 302 5.15 -11.07 -4.74
N LEU A 303 6.13 -11.55 -3.97
CA LEU A 303 6.01 -11.87 -2.54
C LEU A 303 6.51 -10.74 -1.62
N LEU A 304 7.06 -9.66 -2.17
CA LEU A 304 7.52 -8.53 -1.37
C LEU A 304 6.38 -7.96 -0.51
N SER A 305 6.67 -7.58 0.73
CA SER A 305 5.64 -7.05 1.63
C SER A 305 5.06 -5.72 1.13
N ASP A 306 3.83 -5.40 1.55
CA ASP A 306 3.17 -4.14 1.21
C ASP A 306 3.94 -2.90 1.68
N SER A 307 4.59 -2.99 2.85
CA SER A 307 5.46 -1.92 3.38
C SER A 307 6.66 -1.68 2.47
N THR A 308 7.32 -2.75 2.00
CA THR A 308 8.42 -2.65 1.04
C THR A 308 8.00 -2.01 -0.27
N LEU A 309 6.86 -2.40 -0.84
CA LEU A 309 6.36 -1.83 -2.10
C LEU A 309 5.98 -0.35 -1.99
N ARG A 310 5.69 0.14 -0.77
CA ARG A 310 5.33 1.54 -0.49
C ARG A 310 6.49 2.37 0.04
N TRP A 311 7.67 1.77 0.17
CA TRP A 311 8.86 2.49 0.63
C TRP A 311 9.32 3.50 -0.41
N ASP A 312 9.64 4.72 0.01
CA ASP A 312 10.06 5.80 -0.90
C ASP A 312 11.30 5.43 -1.74
N GLY A 313 12.19 4.60 -1.20
CA GLY A 313 13.38 4.11 -1.91
C GLY A 313 13.15 2.90 -2.83
N PHE A 314 11.92 2.37 -2.88
CA PHE A 314 11.60 1.13 -3.60
C PHE A 314 11.89 1.25 -5.09
N GLU A 315 11.35 2.28 -5.76
CA GLU A 315 11.43 2.41 -7.21
C GLU A 315 12.87 2.42 -7.71
N ASP A 316 13.74 3.22 -7.08
CA ASP A 316 15.15 3.34 -7.44
C ASP A 316 15.92 2.04 -7.20
N ARG A 317 15.67 1.37 -6.07
CA ARG A 317 16.35 0.11 -5.74
C ARG A 317 15.90 -1.03 -6.64
N TYR A 318 14.59 -1.21 -6.76
CA TYR A 318 13.94 -2.23 -7.57
C TYR A 318 14.30 -2.08 -9.05
N SER A 319 14.23 -0.86 -9.60
CA SER A 319 14.55 -0.60 -11.01
C SER A 319 15.99 -0.98 -11.37
N ARG A 320 16.95 -0.74 -10.47
CA ARG A 320 18.36 -1.11 -10.70
C ARG A 320 18.51 -2.62 -10.91
N GLN A 321 17.88 -3.44 -10.08
CA GLN A 321 17.97 -4.89 -10.19
C GLN A 321 17.08 -5.48 -11.28
N LEU A 322 15.92 -4.87 -11.54
CA LEU A 322 14.99 -5.33 -12.56
C LEU A 322 15.64 -5.38 -13.96
N TRP A 323 16.54 -4.43 -14.28
CA TRP A 323 17.27 -4.50 -15.55
C TRP A 323 18.18 -5.73 -15.66
N ALA A 324 18.86 -6.10 -14.57
CA ALA A 324 19.68 -7.30 -14.55
C ALA A 324 18.82 -8.57 -14.65
N VAL A 325 17.60 -8.56 -14.08
CA VAL A 325 16.61 -9.64 -14.26
C VAL A 325 16.22 -9.77 -15.73
N LEU A 326 15.87 -8.66 -16.39
CA LEU A 326 15.34 -8.66 -17.75
C LEU A 326 16.39 -8.94 -18.83
N GLN A 327 17.66 -8.64 -18.56
CA GLN A 327 18.78 -9.00 -19.46
C GLN A 327 19.16 -10.48 -19.38
N ASN A 328 18.67 -11.22 -18.37
CA ASN A 328 18.90 -12.65 -18.22
C ASN A 328 17.62 -13.44 -18.54
N GLY A 329 17.59 -14.15 -19.68
CA GLY A 329 16.39 -14.85 -20.13
C GLY A 329 15.80 -15.87 -19.15
N ARG A 330 16.61 -16.48 -18.27
CA ARG A 330 16.10 -17.38 -17.21
C ARG A 330 15.38 -16.60 -16.12
N TYR A 331 15.96 -15.49 -15.68
CA TYR A 331 15.39 -14.64 -14.64
C TYR A 331 14.15 -13.89 -15.16
N ALA A 332 14.22 -13.34 -16.37
CA ALA A 332 13.08 -12.72 -17.04
C ALA A 332 11.88 -13.66 -17.13
N ARG A 333 12.12 -14.94 -17.50
CA ARG A 333 11.07 -15.96 -17.54
C ARG A 333 10.46 -16.19 -16.15
N ALA A 334 11.27 -16.49 -15.13
CA ALA A 334 10.77 -16.73 -13.78
C ALA A 334 9.96 -15.54 -13.24
N PHE A 335 10.45 -14.32 -13.47
CA PHE A 335 9.78 -13.09 -13.09
C PHE A 335 8.40 -12.95 -13.75
N LEU A 336 8.34 -13.17 -15.07
CA LEU A 336 7.09 -13.05 -15.82
C LEU A 336 6.11 -14.19 -15.52
N ASP A 337 6.58 -15.42 -15.35
CA ASP A 337 5.74 -16.56 -14.96
C ASP A 337 5.03 -16.28 -13.63
N ASN A 338 5.77 -15.74 -12.66
CA ASN A 338 5.23 -15.36 -11.35
C ASN A 338 4.24 -14.19 -11.43
N LEU A 339 4.56 -13.13 -12.21
CA LEU A 339 3.63 -12.02 -12.39
C LEU A 339 2.35 -12.45 -13.10
N GLU A 340 2.45 -13.29 -14.14
CA GLU A 340 1.28 -13.81 -14.85
C GLU A 340 0.41 -14.68 -13.94
N ALA A 341 1.00 -15.52 -13.08
CA ALA A 341 0.26 -16.30 -12.10
C ALA A 341 -0.43 -15.40 -11.06
N GLU A 342 0.27 -14.39 -10.54
CA GLU A 342 -0.27 -13.46 -9.56
C GLU A 342 -1.39 -12.58 -10.15
N MET A 343 -1.37 -12.33 -11.45
CA MET A 343 -2.45 -11.63 -12.14
C MET A 343 -3.73 -12.45 -12.30
N GLU A 344 -3.65 -13.77 -12.26
CA GLU A 344 -4.80 -14.68 -12.24
C GLU A 344 -5.34 -14.86 -10.79
N ASN A 345 -4.57 -14.47 -9.77
CA ASN A 345 -5.01 -14.46 -8.37
C ASN A 345 -6.05 -13.34 -8.13
N PRO A 346 -7.31 -13.69 -7.79
CA PRO A 346 -8.37 -12.70 -7.54
C PRO A 346 -8.13 -11.88 -6.26
N ASP A 347 -7.35 -12.40 -5.33
CA ASP A 347 -7.08 -11.73 -4.05
C ASP A 347 -5.92 -10.75 -4.15
N CYS A 348 -5.09 -10.86 -5.20
CA CYS A 348 -3.98 -9.94 -5.41
C CYS A 348 -4.48 -8.52 -5.74
N PRO A 349 -4.14 -7.50 -4.91
CA PRO A 349 -4.43 -6.10 -5.20
C PRO A 349 -3.77 -5.61 -6.49
N ALA A 350 -4.56 -5.01 -7.38
CA ALA A 350 -4.06 -4.48 -8.67
C ALA A 350 -2.91 -3.46 -8.53
N TRP A 351 -2.86 -2.69 -7.44
CA TRP A 351 -1.80 -1.71 -7.20
C TRP A 351 -0.42 -2.37 -6.97
N ARG A 352 -0.36 -3.59 -6.42
CA ARG A 352 0.90 -4.32 -6.20
C ARG A 352 1.56 -4.64 -7.53
N ILE A 353 0.79 -5.26 -8.43
CA ILE A 353 1.26 -5.59 -9.78
C ILE A 353 1.66 -4.31 -10.53
N GLN A 354 0.86 -3.24 -10.45
CA GLN A 354 1.24 -1.98 -11.06
C GLN A 354 2.59 -1.46 -10.54
N THR A 355 2.80 -1.49 -9.23
CA THR A 355 4.05 -1.01 -8.61
C THR A 355 5.26 -1.76 -9.15
N LEU A 356 5.14 -3.08 -9.32
CA LEU A 356 6.18 -3.93 -9.92
C LEU A 356 6.39 -3.66 -11.42
N LEU A 357 5.39 -3.14 -12.12
CA LEU A 357 5.43 -2.84 -13.55
C LEU A 357 5.79 -1.39 -13.88
N THR A 358 5.70 -0.47 -12.92
CA THR A 358 5.97 0.97 -13.11
C THR A 358 7.30 1.26 -13.81
N PRO A 359 8.43 0.58 -13.48
CA PRO A 359 9.70 0.84 -14.15
C PRO A 359 9.74 0.47 -15.63
N LEU A 360 8.77 -0.30 -16.14
CA LEU A 360 8.72 -0.85 -17.49
C LEU A 360 7.89 0.05 -18.42
N THR A 361 8.54 1.05 -19.00
CA THR A 361 7.93 1.97 -19.97
C THR A 361 7.92 1.39 -21.38
N PRO A 362 7.07 1.86 -22.30
CA PRO A 362 7.07 1.41 -23.70
C PRO A 362 8.43 1.55 -24.39
N ALA A 363 9.20 2.61 -24.07
CA ALA A 363 10.55 2.79 -24.58
C ALA A 363 11.48 1.65 -24.15
N LYS A 364 11.51 1.35 -22.85
CA LYS A 364 12.34 0.27 -22.30
C LYS A 364 11.93 -1.11 -22.82
N VAL A 365 10.63 -1.35 -23.01
CA VAL A 365 10.14 -2.62 -23.59
C VAL A 365 10.57 -2.76 -25.05
N ASN A 366 10.59 -1.67 -25.82
CA ASN A 366 11.16 -1.68 -27.17
C ASN A 366 12.67 -1.97 -27.18
N ASP A 367 13.42 -1.46 -26.20
CA ASP A 367 14.85 -1.78 -26.04
C ASP A 367 15.06 -3.28 -25.79
N ILE A 368 14.26 -3.89 -24.90
CA ILE A 368 14.28 -5.35 -24.66
C ILE A 368 13.97 -6.10 -25.96
N ALA A 369 12.97 -5.65 -26.72
CA ALA A 369 12.53 -6.32 -27.94
C ALA A 369 13.63 -6.46 -29.00
N ALA A 370 14.65 -5.59 -28.99
CA ALA A 370 15.80 -5.70 -29.88
C ALA A 370 16.60 -7.00 -29.68
N GLY A 371 16.68 -7.50 -28.44
CA GLY A 371 17.38 -8.75 -28.11
C GLY A 371 16.45 -9.93 -27.82
N ASP A 372 15.33 -9.69 -27.15
CA ASP A 372 14.35 -10.73 -26.76
C ASP A 372 12.90 -10.24 -26.98
N PRO A 373 12.38 -10.41 -28.21
CA PRO A 373 11.00 -10.04 -28.55
C PRO A 373 9.94 -10.76 -27.71
N LEU A 374 10.20 -11.99 -27.25
CA LEU A 374 9.23 -12.77 -26.48
C LEU A 374 9.07 -12.21 -25.07
N THR A 375 10.16 -11.88 -24.39
CA THR A 375 10.11 -11.22 -23.08
C THR A 375 9.40 -9.87 -23.18
N ALA A 376 9.74 -9.06 -24.19
CA ALA A 376 9.08 -7.78 -24.42
C ALA A 376 7.56 -7.94 -24.67
N PHE A 377 7.17 -8.93 -25.46
CA PHE A 377 5.77 -9.26 -25.72
C PHE A 377 5.03 -9.64 -24.44
N ARG A 378 5.60 -10.51 -23.61
CA ARG A 378 5.00 -10.93 -22.33
C ARG A 378 4.84 -9.76 -21.36
N ILE A 379 5.83 -8.86 -21.26
CA ILE A 379 5.70 -7.63 -20.47
C ILE A 379 4.50 -6.80 -20.98
N ALA A 380 4.37 -6.62 -22.30
CA ALA A 380 3.25 -5.88 -22.87
C ALA A 380 1.89 -6.55 -22.56
N GLN A 381 1.82 -7.89 -22.55
CA GLN A 381 0.61 -8.62 -22.18
C GLN A 381 0.24 -8.43 -20.71
N VAL A 382 1.21 -8.55 -19.81
CA VAL A 382 1.06 -8.32 -18.36
C VAL A 382 0.60 -6.89 -18.09
N GLN A 383 1.21 -5.89 -18.74
CA GLN A 383 0.78 -4.48 -18.66
C GLN A 383 -0.65 -4.28 -19.19
N THR A 384 -0.98 -4.87 -20.33
CA THR A 384 -2.33 -4.80 -20.93
C THR A 384 -3.38 -5.34 -19.95
N THR A 385 -3.15 -6.53 -19.41
CA THR A 385 -4.10 -7.16 -18.49
C THR A 385 -4.18 -6.41 -17.14
N SER A 386 -3.07 -5.86 -16.64
CA SER A 386 -3.08 -5.00 -15.44
C SER A 386 -3.92 -3.73 -15.65
N CYS A 387 -3.72 -3.03 -16.77
CA CYS A 387 -4.51 -1.86 -17.13
C CYS A 387 -6.01 -2.21 -17.30
N SER A 388 -6.31 -3.32 -17.97
CA SER A 388 -7.70 -3.79 -18.13
C SER A 388 -8.37 -4.12 -16.79
N ARG A 389 -7.67 -4.75 -15.83
CA ARG A 389 -8.21 -5.02 -14.48
C ARG A 389 -8.60 -3.74 -13.72
N ARG A 390 -7.93 -2.62 -14.01
CA ARG A 390 -8.27 -1.32 -13.43
C ARG A 390 -9.34 -0.56 -14.22
N GLY A 391 -9.69 -1.01 -15.42
CA GLY A 391 -10.59 -0.30 -16.32
C GLY A 391 -9.92 0.84 -17.11
N ASP A 392 -8.58 0.82 -17.25
CA ASP A 392 -7.81 1.81 -18.00
C ASP A 392 -7.68 1.42 -19.47
N VAL A 393 -8.70 1.73 -20.26
CA VAL A 393 -8.82 1.28 -21.65
C VAL A 393 -7.71 1.80 -22.55
N GLU A 394 -7.36 3.09 -22.45
CA GLU A 394 -6.35 3.70 -23.35
C GLU A 394 -4.92 3.18 -23.07
N PRO A 395 -4.43 3.13 -21.82
CA PRO A 395 -3.17 2.46 -21.51
C PRO A 395 -3.16 0.99 -21.94
N ALA A 396 -4.25 0.26 -21.70
CA ALA A 396 -4.36 -1.14 -22.14
C ALA A 396 -4.24 -1.26 -23.68
N ALA A 397 -4.89 -0.36 -24.44
CA ALA A 397 -4.80 -0.35 -25.90
C ALA A 397 -3.38 -0.04 -26.40
N SER A 398 -2.70 0.91 -25.75
CA SER A 398 -1.32 1.26 -26.07
C SER A 398 -0.38 0.06 -25.90
N TRP A 399 -0.48 -0.64 -24.76
CA TRP A 399 0.29 -1.86 -24.51
C TRP A 399 -0.11 -3.02 -25.42
N GLY A 400 -1.40 -3.16 -25.74
CA GLY A 400 -1.91 -4.17 -26.68
C GLY A 400 -1.34 -3.96 -28.09
N ASN A 401 -1.32 -2.72 -28.57
CA ASN A 401 -0.73 -2.37 -29.87
C ASN A 401 0.77 -2.66 -29.91
N LEU A 402 1.49 -2.34 -28.82
CA LEU A 402 2.91 -2.70 -28.70
C LEU A 402 3.11 -4.21 -28.78
N GLY A 403 2.33 -4.99 -28.01
CA GLY A 403 2.35 -6.45 -28.06
C GLY A 403 2.05 -7.00 -29.46
N GLY A 404 1.03 -6.47 -30.12
CA GLY A 404 0.67 -6.84 -31.49
C GLY A 404 1.81 -6.62 -32.48
N GLY A 405 2.50 -5.48 -32.41
CA GLY A 405 3.66 -5.17 -33.26
C GLY A 405 4.89 -6.04 -32.98
N LEU A 406 4.95 -6.73 -31.83
CA LEU A 406 6.04 -7.63 -31.47
C LEU A 406 5.82 -9.07 -31.97
N LEU A 407 4.58 -9.48 -32.25
CA LEU A 407 4.26 -10.86 -32.66
C LEU A 407 5.02 -11.29 -33.92
N ASP A 408 5.13 -10.41 -34.92
CA ASP A 408 5.82 -10.72 -36.18
C ASP A 408 7.33 -10.93 -36.01
N ARG A 409 7.90 -10.45 -34.89
CA ARG A 409 9.33 -10.58 -34.56
C ARG A 409 9.64 -11.84 -33.75
N ILE A 410 8.63 -12.51 -33.22
CA ILE A 410 8.80 -13.77 -32.47
C ILE A 410 8.95 -14.90 -33.51
N ILE A 411 10.15 -15.46 -33.61
CA ILE A 411 10.48 -16.51 -34.59
C ILE A 411 9.52 -17.70 -34.44
N ALA A 412 9.05 -18.21 -35.59
CA ALA A 412 8.13 -19.33 -35.71
C ALA A 412 8.54 -20.54 -34.85
N GLY A 413 7.72 -20.85 -33.86
CA GLY A 413 7.78 -22.06 -33.04
C GLY A 413 6.37 -22.56 -32.73
N GLU A 414 6.23 -23.73 -32.11
CA GLU A 414 4.95 -24.42 -31.85
C GLU A 414 3.91 -23.61 -31.06
N HIS A 415 4.29 -22.46 -30.48
CA HIS A 415 3.44 -21.64 -29.62
C HIS A 415 2.96 -20.31 -30.22
N VAL A 416 3.43 -19.91 -31.41
CA VAL A 416 3.08 -18.58 -31.98
C VAL A 416 1.58 -18.43 -32.20
N SER A 417 0.89 -19.47 -32.67
CA SER A 417 -0.57 -19.46 -32.84
C SER A 417 -1.31 -19.24 -31.51
N SER A 418 -0.83 -19.84 -30.42
CA SER A 418 -1.40 -19.65 -29.08
C SER A 418 -1.13 -18.24 -28.54
N LEU A 419 0.06 -17.69 -28.76
CA LEU A 419 0.38 -16.30 -28.38
C LEU A 419 -0.51 -15.29 -29.12
N ARG A 420 -0.67 -15.49 -30.43
CA ARG A 420 -1.54 -14.66 -31.27
C ARG A 420 -3.00 -14.75 -30.85
N ALA A 421 -3.50 -15.96 -30.58
CA ALA A 421 -4.85 -16.17 -30.07
C ALA A 421 -5.05 -15.51 -28.70
N GLY A 422 -4.06 -15.57 -27.81
CA GLY A 422 -4.05 -14.87 -26.54
C GLY A 422 -4.14 -13.35 -26.71
N GLN A 423 -3.37 -12.78 -27.65
CA GLN A 423 -3.46 -11.36 -27.97
C GLN A 423 -4.85 -10.99 -28.50
N LEU A 424 -5.38 -11.75 -29.47
CA LEU A 424 -6.71 -11.52 -30.02
C LEU A 424 -7.80 -11.60 -28.95
N ASN A 425 -7.67 -12.50 -27.97
CA ASN A 425 -8.62 -12.59 -26.86
C ASN A 425 -8.57 -11.33 -25.98
N ARG A 426 -7.36 -10.86 -25.64
CA ARG A 426 -7.20 -9.62 -24.84
C ARG A 426 -7.73 -8.41 -25.60
N ASP A 427 -7.47 -8.31 -26.90
CA ASP A 427 -8.00 -7.24 -27.75
C ASP A 427 -9.53 -7.31 -27.85
N PHE A 428 -10.09 -8.52 -27.94
CA PHE A 428 -11.54 -8.73 -27.91
C PHE A 428 -12.15 -8.23 -26.60
N VAL A 429 -11.61 -8.66 -25.46
CA VAL A 429 -12.07 -8.21 -24.13
C VAL A 429 -11.91 -6.69 -24.00
N LEU A 430 -10.77 -6.12 -24.37
CA LEU A 430 -10.55 -4.68 -24.28
C LEU A 430 -11.55 -3.89 -25.12
N ASN A 431 -11.73 -4.26 -26.39
CA ASN A 431 -12.54 -3.50 -27.34
C ASN A 431 -14.05 -3.75 -27.18
N ARG A 432 -14.46 -4.96 -26.79
CA ARG A 432 -15.87 -5.30 -26.55
C ARG A 432 -16.27 -4.98 -25.13
N HIS A 433 -15.57 -5.55 -24.16
CA HIS A 433 -15.96 -5.51 -22.76
C HIS A 433 -15.56 -4.18 -22.11
N GLY A 434 -14.32 -3.73 -22.29
CA GLY A 434 -13.81 -2.51 -21.67
C GLY A 434 -14.48 -1.22 -22.16
N ARG A 435 -15.06 -1.25 -23.37
CA ARG A 435 -15.68 -0.10 -24.04
C ARG A 435 -17.21 -0.16 -24.10
N TYR A 436 -17.86 -1.17 -23.52
CA TYR A 436 -19.31 -1.38 -23.64
C TYR A 436 -19.79 -1.56 -25.10
N ASP A 437 -18.97 -2.14 -25.97
CA ASP A 437 -19.32 -2.43 -27.37
C ASP A 437 -19.82 -3.87 -27.52
N PHE A 438 -21.00 -4.15 -26.95
CA PHE A 438 -21.61 -5.48 -26.93
C PHE A 438 -22.36 -5.77 -28.24
N ARG A 439 -21.62 -6.20 -29.27
CA ARG A 439 -22.24 -6.79 -30.48
C ARG A 439 -22.04 -8.30 -30.45
N PRO A 440 -23.04 -9.08 -30.88
CA PRO A 440 -23.01 -10.53 -30.76
C PRO A 440 -21.94 -11.19 -31.63
N ASP A 441 -21.63 -10.62 -32.80
CA ASP A 441 -20.71 -11.22 -33.76
C ASP A 441 -19.24 -11.06 -33.31
N PRO A 442 -18.51 -12.17 -33.08
CA PRO A 442 -17.09 -12.11 -32.81
C PRO A 442 -16.32 -11.56 -34.03
N PRO A 443 -15.24 -10.79 -33.83
CA PRO A 443 -14.40 -10.31 -34.93
C PRO A 443 -13.86 -11.48 -35.76
N ARG A 444 -13.85 -11.33 -37.08
CA ARG A 444 -13.38 -12.37 -38.02
C ARG A 444 -11.99 -12.95 -37.67
N PRO A 445 -10.96 -12.15 -37.29
CA PRO A 445 -9.66 -12.71 -36.91
C PRO A 445 -9.73 -13.65 -35.68
N LEU A 446 -10.67 -13.40 -34.77
CA LEU A 446 -10.90 -14.25 -33.60
C LEU A 446 -11.50 -15.60 -34.00
N VAL A 447 -12.50 -15.57 -34.89
CA VAL A 447 -13.14 -16.77 -35.44
C VAL A 447 -12.13 -17.63 -36.20
N GLU A 448 -11.32 -17.00 -37.07
CA GLU A 448 -10.25 -17.70 -37.81
C GLU A 448 -9.24 -18.35 -36.85
N ALA A 449 -8.88 -17.69 -35.75
CA ALA A 449 -7.99 -18.26 -34.73
C ALA A 449 -8.62 -19.46 -34.01
N ILE A 450 -9.92 -19.39 -33.69
CA ILE A 450 -10.68 -20.50 -33.09
C ILE A 450 -10.69 -21.71 -34.02
N ASP A 451 -10.96 -21.52 -35.31
CA ASP A 451 -10.99 -22.60 -36.30
C ASP A 451 -9.63 -23.29 -36.42
N VAL A 452 -8.55 -22.51 -36.51
CA VAL A 452 -7.18 -23.04 -36.56
C VAL A 452 -6.83 -23.81 -35.29
N LEU A 453 -7.11 -23.25 -34.11
CA LEU A 453 -6.82 -23.90 -32.83
C LEU A 453 -7.65 -25.18 -32.64
N SER A 454 -8.91 -25.17 -33.06
CA SER A 454 -9.78 -26.34 -33.01
C SER A 454 -9.27 -27.47 -33.90
N GLU A 455 -8.80 -27.15 -35.10
CA GLU A 455 -8.20 -28.14 -36.01
C GLU A 455 -6.90 -28.71 -35.44
N VAL A 456 -6.01 -27.86 -34.94
CA VAL A 456 -4.77 -28.29 -34.28
C VAL A 456 -5.06 -29.19 -33.09
N HIS A 457 -6.01 -28.80 -32.23
CA HIS A 457 -6.41 -29.60 -31.08
C HIS A 457 -6.98 -30.96 -31.49
N ARG A 458 -7.83 -31.00 -32.52
CA ARG A 458 -8.39 -32.25 -33.06
C ARG A 458 -7.30 -33.21 -33.51
N VAL A 459 -6.24 -32.70 -34.14
CA VAL A 459 -5.07 -33.50 -34.53
C VAL A 459 -4.31 -33.99 -33.30
N LEU A 460 -3.97 -33.10 -32.35
CA LEU A 460 -3.21 -33.44 -31.15
C LEU A 460 -3.92 -34.48 -30.27
N LYS A 461 -5.24 -34.34 -30.07
CA LYS A 461 -6.07 -35.26 -29.27
C LYS A 461 -6.02 -36.70 -29.78
N ARG A 462 -5.77 -36.92 -31.08
CA ARG A 462 -5.61 -38.28 -31.66
C ARG A 462 -4.31 -38.95 -31.23
N PHE A 463 -3.25 -38.17 -31.01
CA PHE A 463 -1.93 -38.69 -30.64
C PHE A 463 -1.68 -38.64 -29.13
N GLN A 464 -2.34 -37.72 -28.43
CA GLN A 464 -2.23 -37.52 -26.99
C GLN A 464 -3.62 -37.34 -26.37
N PRO A 465 -4.30 -38.45 -26.03
CA PRO A 465 -5.60 -38.43 -25.35
C PRO A 465 -5.43 -37.83 -23.94
N GLY A 466 -5.61 -36.52 -23.81
CA GLY A 466 -5.37 -35.77 -22.57
C GLY A 466 -4.86 -34.35 -22.79
N THR A 467 -4.42 -34.00 -24.01
CA THR A 467 -4.07 -32.61 -24.35
C THR A 467 -5.29 -31.70 -24.19
N LEU A 468 -5.14 -30.58 -23.48
CA LEU A 468 -6.19 -29.58 -23.30
C LEU A 468 -5.94 -28.33 -24.16
N PRO A 469 -6.94 -27.82 -24.89
CA PRO A 469 -6.81 -26.60 -25.67
C PRO A 469 -7.14 -25.38 -24.78
N VAL A 470 -6.35 -25.13 -23.75
CA VAL A 470 -6.61 -24.08 -22.71
C VAL A 470 -6.92 -22.71 -23.32
N ILE A 471 -6.17 -22.30 -24.35
CA ILE A 471 -6.39 -21.02 -25.02
C ILE A 471 -7.76 -20.96 -25.73
N LEU A 472 -8.23 -22.07 -26.28
CA LEU A 472 -9.55 -22.20 -26.89
C LEU A 472 -10.65 -22.06 -25.82
N GLY A 473 -10.42 -22.64 -24.64
CA GLY A 473 -11.30 -22.45 -23.47
C GLY A 473 -11.41 -20.98 -23.07
N LYS A 474 -10.28 -20.25 -23.02
CA LYS A 474 -10.28 -18.80 -22.72
C LYS A 474 -11.04 -18.00 -23.78
N LEU A 475 -10.87 -18.32 -25.06
CA LEU A 475 -11.59 -17.68 -26.17
C LEU A 475 -13.11 -17.92 -26.09
N HIS A 476 -13.53 -19.18 -25.92
CA HIS A 476 -14.94 -19.53 -25.78
C HIS A 476 -15.57 -18.87 -24.57
N GLY A 477 -14.88 -18.85 -23.43
CA GLY A 477 -15.35 -18.16 -22.22
C GLY A 477 -15.54 -16.66 -22.41
N SER A 478 -14.59 -15.99 -23.07
CA SER A 478 -14.73 -14.56 -23.40
C SER A 478 -15.89 -14.29 -24.36
N ILE A 479 -16.12 -15.17 -25.34
CA ILE A 479 -17.29 -15.06 -26.24
C ILE A 479 -18.60 -15.30 -25.49
N ALA A 480 -18.67 -16.31 -24.63
CA ALA A 480 -19.84 -16.56 -23.78
C ALA A 480 -20.18 -15.33 -22.95
N GLN A 481 -19.17 -14.71 -22.33
CA GLN A 481 -19.33 -13.49 -21.57
C GLN A 481 -19.89 -12.34 -22.42
N ASN A 482 -19.35 -12.12 -23.63
CA ASN A 482 -19.85 -11.09 -24.55
C ASN A 482 -21.32 -11.32 -24.93
N TYR A 483 -21.74 -12.56 -25.18
CA TYR A 483 -23.15 -12.87 -25.44
C TYR A 483 -24.03 -12.56 -24.22
N GLY A 484 -23.56 -12.85 -23.01
CA GLY A 484 -24.23 -12.44 -21.78
C GLY A 484 -24.43 -10.93 -21.70
N PHE A 485 -23.42 -10.15 -22.10
CA PHE A 485 -23.50 -8.70 -22.18
C PHE A 485 -24.41 -8.18 -23.30
N CYS A 486 -24.62 -8.97 -24.36
CA CYS A 486 -25.62 -8.64 -25.38
C CYS A 486 -27.07 -8.80 -24.89
N GLY A 487 -27.26 -9.36 -23.69
CA GLY A 487 -28.55 -9.46 -23.00
C GLY A 487 -29.25 -10.81 -23.14
N PRO A 488 -30.41 -10.97 -22.47
CA PRO A 488 -31.04 -12.27 -22.22
C PRO A 488 -31.49 -13.03 -23.48
N ARG A 489 -31.69 -12.33 -24.61
CA ARG A 489 -32.01 -12.97 -25.90
C ARG A 489 -30.91 -13.91 -26.42
N HIS A 490 -29.69 -13.79 -25.89
CA HIS A 490 -28.53 -14.59 -26.25
C HIS A 490 -28.20 -15.69 -25.23
N LEU A 491 -29.09 -16.01 -24.29
CA LEU A 491 -28.83 -17.04 -23.27
C LEU A 491 -28.39 -18.38 -23.90
N HIS A 492 -29.01 -18.79 -25.01
CA HIS A 492 -28.61 -20.01 -25.72
C HIS A 492 -27.18 -19.97 -26.27
N ASP A 493 -26.73 -18.81 -26.75
CA ASP A 493 -25.34 -18.63 -27.18
C ASP A 493 -24.38 -18.71 -25.99
N VAL A 494 -24.76 -18.14 -24.84
CA VAL A 494 -23.98 -18.24 -23.59
C VAL A 494 -23.81 -19.71 -23.19
N GLU A 495 -24.90 -20.48 -23.14
CA GLU A 495 -24.88 -21.91 -22.81
C GLU A 495 -23.93 -22.69 -23.72
N LYS A 496 -24.06 -22.48 -25.04
CA LYS A 496 -23.22 -23.14 -26.04
C LYS A 496 -21.74 -22.86 -25.79
N TYR A 497 -21.36 -21.59 -25.63
CA TYR A 497 -19.96 -21.22 -25.49
C TYR A 497 -19.40 -21.54 -24.09
N VAL A 498 -20.23 -21.54 -23.04
CA VAL A 498 -19.86 -22.06 -21.71
C VAL A 498 -19.53 -23.55 -21.79
N ALA A 499 -20.37 -24.35 -22.46
CA ALA A 499 -20.12 -25.78 -22.62
C ALA A 499 -18.82 -26.04 -23.41
N LEU A 500 -18.59 -25.31 -24.50
CA LEU A 500 -17.34 -25.40 -25.27
C LEU A 500 -16.11 -25.00 -24.44
N ALA A 501 -16.23 -23.94 -23.62
CA ALA A 501 -15.16 -23.51 -22.74
C ALA A 501 -14.86 -24.58 -21.67
N GLN A 502 -15.89 -25.12 -21.02
CA GLN A 502 -15.74 -26.17 -20.02
C GLN A 502 -15.11 -27.44 -20.58
N GLU A 503 -15.50 -27.85 -21.79
CA GLU A 503 -14.87 -28.98 -22.49
C GLU A 503 -13.38 -28.72 -22.74
N ALA A 504 -13.05 -27.52 -23.23
CA ALA A 504 -11.66 -27.12 -23.48
C ALA A 504 -10.79 -27.05 -22.22
N PHE A 505 -11.39 -26.81 -21.05
CA PHE A 505 -10.73 -26.90 -19.74
C PHE A 505 -10.80 -28.32 -19.12
N GLY A 506 -11.30 -29.31 -19.86
CA GLY A 506 -11.30 -30.70 -19.44
C GLY A 506 -12.41 -31.08 -18.45
N ASN A 507 -13.50 -30.30 -18.39
CA ASN A 507 -14.69 -30.56 -17.57
C ASN A 507 -14.39 -30.78 -16.08
N GLY A 508 -13.45 -30.01 -15.53
CA GLY A 508 -13.09 -30.08 -14.10
C GLY A 508 -12.21 -31.26 -13.70
N ASN A 509 -11.79 -32.11 -14.64
CA ASN A 509 -10.96 -33.29 -14.36
C ASN A 509 -9.47 -32.97 -14.15
N TYR A 510 -9.05 -31.71 -14.38
CA TYR A 510 -7.65 -31.28 -14.31
C TYR A 510 -7.50 -30.18 -13.26
N SER A 511 -6.71 -30.44 -12.22
CA SER A 511 -6.48 -29.54 -11.10
C SER A 511 -6.02 -28.15 -11.55
N ASP A 512 -5.13 -28.11 -12.53
CA ASP A 512 -4.42 -26.89 -12.95
C ASP A 512 -5.34 -25.89 -13.67
N HIS A 513 -6.50 -26.35 -14.14
CA HIS A 513 -7.49 -25.53 -14.87
C HIS A 513 -8.88 -25.54 -14.23
N VAL A 514 -9.02 -26.07 -13.01
CA VAL A 514 -10.32 -26.18 -12.34
C VAL A 514 -10.96 -24.80 -12.11
N GLN A 515 -10.14 -23.77 -11.86
CA GLN A 515 -10.64 -22.41 -11.63
C GLN A 515 -11.15 -21.77 -12.93
N ASP A 516 -10.43 -21.94 -14.05
CA ASP A 516 -10.87 -21.50 -15.37
C ASP A 516 -12.16 -22.21 -15.81
N TRP A 517 -12.27 -23.51 -15.53
CA TRP A 517 -13.48 -24.29 -15.72
C TRP A 517 -14.65 -23.76 -14.86
N ARG A 518 -14.42 -23.55 -13.55
CA ARG A 518 -15.44 -23.03 -12.63
C ARG A 518 -15.92 -21.63 -13.00
N ARG A 519 -15.03 -20.78 -13.50
CA ARG A 519 -15.36 -19.41 -13.92
C ARG A 519 -16.50 -19.35 -14.94
N GLN A 520 -16.65 -20.39 -15.77
CA GLN A 520 -17.70 -20.45 -16.79
C GLN A 520 -19.11 -20.56 -16.19
N PHE A 521 -19.27 -21.25 -15.05
CA PHE A 521 -20.55 -21.28 -14.33
C PHE A 521 -20.98 -19.88 -13.93
N CYS A 522 -20.04 -19.03 -13.54
CA CYS A 522 -20.40 -17.68 -13.13
C CYS A 522 -20.90 -16.82 -14.31
N TYR A 523 -20.40 -17.03 -15.54
CA TYR A 523 -20.99 -16.36 -16.72
C TYR A 523 -22.40 -16.83 -17.00
N LEU A 524 -22.63 -18.15 -16.93
CA LEU A 524 -23.96 -18.73 -17.13
C LEU A 524 -24.94 -18.27 -16.05
N PHE A 525 -24.50 -18.23 -14.79
CA PHE A 525 -25.26 -17.75 -13.64
C PHE A 525 -25.80 -16.33 -13.87
N TYR A 526 -24.93 -15.39 -14.24
CA TYR A 526 -25.38 -14.02 -14.47
C TYR A 526 -26.30 -13.91 -15.69
N ALA A 527 -26.07 -14.70 -16.75
CA ALA A 527 -26.95 -14.73 -17.90
C ALA A 527 -28.35 -15.27 -17.56
N CYS A 528 -28.45 -16.33 -16.74
CA CYS A 528 -29.72 -16.85 -16.25
C CYS A 528 -30.44 -15.84 -15.35
N LEU A 529 -29.72 -15.14 -14.46
CA LEU A 529 -30.31 -14.09 -13.64
C LEU A 529 -30.89 -12.94 -14.47
N ASP A 530 -30.14 -12.45 -15.47
CA ASP A 530 -30.60 -11.38 -16.34
C ASP A 530 -31.77 -11.81 -17.26
N ALA A 531 -31.92 -13.12 -17.52
CA ALA A 531 -33.06 -13.71 -18.20
C ALA A 531 -34.27 -13.98 -17.29
N GLY A 532 -34.13 -13.80 -15.97
CA GLY A 532 -35.18 -14.08 -14.99
C GLY A 532 -35.34 -15.57 -14.62
N GLU A 533 -34.39 -16.43 -15.00
CA GLU A 533 -34.38 -17.86 -14.67
C GLU A 533 -33.79 -18.10 -13.26
N LEU A 534 -34.48 -17.60 -12.21
CA LEU A 534 -33.95 -17.57 -10.84
C LEU A 534 -33.62 -18.95 -10.26
N GLU A 535 -34.48 -19.95 -10.47
CA GLU A 535 -34.29 -21.32 -9.96
C GLU A 535 -33.03 -21.94 -10.57
N ARG A 536 -32.92 -21.88 -11.90
CA ARG A 536 -31.76 -22.36 -12.64
C ARG A 536 -30.47 -21.60 -12.28
N ALA A 537 -30.56 -20.29 -12.08
CA ALA A 537 -29.43 -19.50 -11.60
C ALA A 537 -28.96 -19.99 -10.22
N GLY A 538 -29.87 -20.41 -9.34
CA GLY A 538 -29.55 -21.02 -8.06
C GLY A 538 -28.74 -22.32 -8.20
N GLU A 539 -29.16 -23.22 -9.10
CA GLU A 539 -28.45 -24.47 -9.40
C GLU A 539 -27.03 -24.21 -9.94
N ILE A 540 -26.89 -23.27 -10.88
CA ILE A 540 -25.58 -22.92 -11.44
C ILE A 540 -24.69 -22.23 -10.40
N LEU A 541 -25.27 -21.43 -9.50
CA LEU A 541 -24.53 -20.81 -8.42
C LEU A 541 -24.02 -21.87 -7.43
N GLU A 542 -24.79 -22.92 -7.16
CA GLU A 542 -24.35 -24.05 -6.36
C GLU A 542 -23.11 -24.72 -6.96
N ASP A 543 -23.10 -24.98 -8.27
CA ASP A 543 -21.93 -25.52 -8.97
C ASP A 543 -20.71 -24.59 -8.87
N TYR A 544 -20.93 -23.27 -8.97
CA TYR A 544 -19.88 -22.27 -8.89
C TYR A 544 -19.29 -22.12 -7.48
N LEU A 545 -20.12 -22.17 -6.44
CA LEU A 545 -19.71 -22.10 -5.03
C LEU A 545 -19.24 -23.48 -4.51
N GLY A 546 -19.60 -24.56 -5.20
CA GLY A 546 -19.39 -25.95 -4.81
C GLY A 546 -20.35 -26.44 -3.73
N ARG A 547 -21.35 -25.63 -3.35
CA ARG A 547 -22.35 -25.90 -2.30
C ARG A 547 -23.61 -25.04 -2.51
N PRO A 548 -24.79 -25.46 -2.01
CA PRO A 548 -26.00 -24.67 -2.08
C PRO A 548 -25.82 -23.27 -1.45
N PRO A 549 -26.28 -22.18 -2.10
CA PRO A 549 -26.09 -20.81 -1.60
C PRO A 549 -26.61 -20.56 -0.19
N LEU A 550 -27.64 -21.28 0.24
CA LEU A 550 -28.28 -21.15 1.56
C LEU A 550 -27.60 -22.01 2.64
N ASP A 551 -26.71 -22.92 2.26
CA ASP A 551 -26.03 -23.85 3.20
C ASP A 551 -24.64 -23.36 3.62
N ILE A 552 -24.20 -22.20 3.11
CA ILE A 552 -22.89 -21.62 3.41
C ILE A 552 -22.92 -20.99 4.81
N GLY A 553 -22.00 -21.42 5.68
CA GLY A 553 -21.83 -20.88 7.04
C GLY A 553 -20.82 -19.75 7.14
N GLU A 554 -20.72 -19.15 8.33
CA GLU A 554 -19.84 -18.01 8.59
C GLU A 554 -18.35 -18.30 8.32
N ARG A 555 -17.88 -19.50 8.68
CA ARG A 555 -16.49 -19.91 8.42
C ARG A 555 -16.23 -20.05 6.93
N GLU A 556 -17.22 -20.54 6.19
CA GLU A 556 -17.10 -20.73 4.75
C GLU A 556 -17.15 -19.41 3.98
N PHE A 557 -17.82 -18.37 4.50
CA PHE A 557 -17.75 -17.04 3.89
C PHE A 557 -16.33 -16.50 3.80
N GLU A 558 -15.45 -16.79 4.78
CA GLU A 558 -14.05 -16.34 4.73
C GLU A 558 -13.24 -17.03 3.63
N GLY A 559 -13.70 -18.19 3.13
CA GLY A 559 -13.04 -18.92 2.05
C GLY A 559 -13.55 -18.54 0.65
N LEU A 560 -14.57 -17.68 0.54
CA LEU A 560 -15.07 -17.23 -0.76
C LEU A 560 -14.18 -16.12 -1.31
N ASN A 561 -13.86 -16.20 -2.61
CA ASN A 561 -13.16 -15.12 -3.29
C ASN A 561 -14.11 -13.94 -3.58
N PRO A 562 -13.59 -12.74 -3.94
CA PRO A 562 -14.40 -11.56 -4.18
C PRO A 562 -15.52 -11.74 -5.23
N TYR A 563 -15.30 -12.53 -6.28
CA TYR A 563 -16.29 -12.79 -7.31
C TYR A 563 -17.40 -13.72 -6.85
N GLN A 564 -17.08 -14.70 -5.99
CA GLN A 564 -18.07 -15.57 -5.36
C GLN A 564 -18.95 -14.78 -4.39
N HIS A 565 -18.37 -13.88 -3.59
CA HIS A 565 -19.14 -12.95 -2.76
C HIS A 565 -20.09 -12.07 -3.58
N ALA A 566 -19.61 -11.48 -4.68
CA ALA A 566 -20.43 -10.66 -5.56
C ALA A 566 -21.59 -11.45 -6.18
N ALA A 567 -21.36 -12.70 -6.60
CA ALA A 567 -22.38 -13.60 -7.15
C ALA A 567 -23.42 -14.00 -6.10
N LEU A 568 -22.98 -14.40 -4.89
CA LEU A 568 -23.87 -14.75 -3.79
C LEU A 568 -24.75 -13.57 -3.37
N ALA A 569 -24.14 -12.39 -3.17
CA ALA A 569 -24.89 -11.18 -2.82
C ALA A 569 -25.89 -10.80 -3.91
N ARG A 570 -25.52 -10.96 -5.20
CA ARG A 570 -26.40 -10.71 -6.34
C ARG A 570 -27.62 -11.64 -6.30
N TYR A 571 -27.40 -12.94 -6.13
CA TYR A 571 -28.48 -13.94 -6.10
C TYR A 571 -29.46 -13.67 -4.96
N LEU A 572 -28.95 -13.47 -3.75
CA LEU A 572 -29.78 -13.18 -2.58
C LEU A 572 -30.62 -11.91 -2.79
N ALA A 573 -30.03 -10.87 -3.40
CA ALA A 573 -30.73 -9.61 -3.66
C ALA A 573 -31.85 -9.77 -4.71
N GLU A 574 -31.61 -10.49 -5.80
CA GLU A 574 -32.62 -10.72 -6.86
C GLU A 574 -33.72 -11.67 -6.41
N CYS A 575 -33.42 -12.67 -5.57
CA CYS A 575 -34.43 -13.56 -5.00
C CYS A 575 -35.19 -12.93 -3.82
N GLY A 576 -34.79 -11.75 -3.33
CA GLY A 576 -35.36 -11.15 -2.13
C GLY A 576 -35.13 -11.98 -0.86
N ILE A 577 -34.06 -12.78 -0.83
CA ILE A 577 -33.74 -13.68 0.29
C ILE A 577 -32.81 -12.96 1.26
N THR A 578 -33.24 -12.87 2.52
CA THR A 578 -32.39 -12.40 3.62
C THR A 578 -31.82 -13.61 4.34
N GLU A 579 -30.55 -13.95 4.06
CA GLU A 579 -29.86 -15.01 4.83
C GLU A 579 -29.38 -14.42 6.18
N ALA A 580 -29.88 -15.01 7.27
CA ALA A 580 -29.68 -14.57 8.66
C ALA A 580 -28.21 -14.50 9.12
N ARG A 581 -27.31 -15.26 8.52
CA ARG A 581 -25.86 -15.32 8.79
C ARG A 581 -25.08 -14.40 7.85
N TYR A 582 -25.45 -14.35 6.58
CA TYR A 582 -24.68 -13.57 5.59
C TYR A 582 -24.84 -12.05 5.78
N VAL A 583 -26.04 -11.58 6.14
CA VAL A 583 -26.30 -10.13 6.34
C VAL A 583 -25.48 -9.55 7.50
N PRO A 584 -25.44 -10.17 8.70
CA PRO A 584 -24.52 -9.75 9.76
C PRO A 584 -23.05 -9.76 9.34
N TRP A 585 -22.61 -10.80 8.62
CA TRP A 585 -21.26 -10.90 8.10
C TRP A 585 -20.91 -9.73 7.16
N CYS A 586 -21.82 -9.37 6.25
CA CYS A 586 -21.65 -8.23 5.35
C CYS A 586 -21.58 -6.92 6.14
N ARG A 587 -22.43 -6.73 7.15
CA ARG A 587 -22.48 -5.51 7.96
C ARG A 587 -21.15 -5.24 8.67
N GLN A 588 -20.52 -6.28 9.22
CA GLN A 588 -19.22 -6.14 9.89
C GLN A 588 -18.11 -5.67 8.95
N ARG A 589 -18.23 -5.94 7.65
CA ARG A 589 -17.21 -5.68 6.62
C ARG A 589 -17.50 -4.48 5.75
N LEU A 590 -18.53 -3.68 6.08
CA LEU A 590 -18.85 -2.47 5.30
C LEU A 590 -17.72 -1.43 5.31
N HIS A 591 -16.87 -1.46 6.33
CA HIS A 591 -15.75 -0.55 6.52
C HIS A 591 -14.40 -1.17 6.18
N ASP A 592 -14.38 -2.42 5.70
CA ASP A 592 -13.14 -3.08 5.30
C ASP A 592 -12.51 -2.34 4.11
N PRO A 593 -11.17 -2.34 4.01
CA PRO A 593 -10.44 -1.58 3.00
C PRO A 593 -10.51 -2.20 1.59
N PHE A 594 -11.64 -2.82 1.23
CA PHE A 594 -11.90 -3.32 -0.11
C PHE A 594 -11.83 -2.17 -1.12
N CYS A 595 -10.97 -2.33 -2.13
CA CYS A 595 -10.60 -1.26 -3.05
C CYS A 595 -10.54 -1.68 -4.53
N GLN A 596 -10.83 -2.93 -4.86
CA GLN A 596 -10.74 -3.46 -6.22
C GLN A 596 -12.04 -4.07 -6.73
N HIS A 597 -12.15 -4.19 -8.05
CA HIS A 597 -13.22 -4.98 -8.66
C HIS A 597 -13.14 -6.46 -8.23
N PRO A 598 -14.26 -7.13 -7.90
CA PRO A 598 -15.67 -6.73 -8.06
C PRO A 598 -16.34 -6.14 -6.81
N TRP A 599 -15.60 -5.62 -5.83
CA TRP A 599 -16.19 -5.21 -4.55
C TRP A 599 -17.26 -4.12 -4.69
N GLN A 600 -17.17 -3.23 -5.67
CA GLN A 600 -18.24 -2.28 -5.97
C GLN A 600 -19.59 -2.97 -6.26
N LEU A 601 -19.56 -4.13 -6.92
CA LEU A 601 -20.75 -4.91 -7.22
C LEU A 601 -21.29 -5.61 -5.99
N TRP A 602 -20.39 -6.15 -5.17
CA TRP A 602 -20.77 -6.70 -3.87
C TRP A 602 -21.47 -5.64 -3.02
N PHE A 603 -20.87 -4.45 -2.88
CA PHE A 603 -21.48 -3.33 -2.14
C PHE A 603 -22.83 -2.88 -2.73
N HIS A 604 -22.97 -2.83 -4.06
CA HIS A 604 -24.25 -2.55 -4.71
C HIS A 604 -25.33 -3.55 -4.29
N ASN A 605 -25.02 -4.85 -4.38
CA ASN A 605 -25.96 -5.92 -4.05
C ASN A 605 -26.23 -6.00 -2.53
N VAL A 606 -25.22 -5.81 -1.69
CA VAL A 606 -25.36 -5.78 -0.23
C VAL A 606 -26.32 -4.69 0.23
N GLY A 607 -26.30 -3.51 -0.39
CA GLY A 607 -27.25 -2.46 -0.04
C GLY A 607 -28.72 -2.88 -0.25
N HIS A 608 -29.02 -3.80 -1.18
CA HIS A 608 -30.36 -4.38 -1.34
C HIS A 608 -30.73 -5.39 -0.24
N LEU A 609 -29.74 -5.99 0.43
CA LEU A 609 -29.94 -6.94 1.53
C LEU A 609 -30.11 -6.25 2.89
N MET A 610 -29.79 -4.95 2.98
CA MET A 610 -29.83 -4.21 4.24
C MET A 610 -31.23 -3.65 4.52
N ALA A 611 -31.81 -4.02 5.66
CA ALA A 611 -33.03 -3.40 6.16
C ALA A 611 -32.78 -2.06 6.87
N ASP A 612 -31.58 -1.88 7.45
CA ASP A 612 -31.19 -0.64 8.12
C ASP A 612 -30.73 0.41 7.11
N ARG A 613 -31.31 1.62 7.22
CA ARG A 613 -31.08 2.73 6.30
C ARG A 613 -29.63 3.23 6.34
N ALA A 614 -28.97 3.19 7.50
CA ALA A 614 -27.58 3.63 7.63
C ALA A 614 -26.61 2.64 6.95
N ALA A 615 -26.76 1.34 7.21
CA ALA A 615 -25.98 0.29 6.57
C ALA A 615 -26.20 0.23 5.05
N MET A 616 -27.46 0.39 4.60
CA MET A 616 -27.81 0.52 3.18
C MET A 616 -27.09 1.71 2.53
N GLY A 617 -27.17 2.88 3.16
CA GLY A 617 -26.48 4.10 2.72
C GLY A 617 -24.97 3.92 2.66
N ALA A 618 -24.36 3.29 3.67
CA ALA A 618 -22.94 3.01 3.70
C ALA A 618 -22.51 2.08 2.55
N ALA A 619 -23.25 0.99 2.32
CA ALA A 619 -22.96 0.04 1.24
C ALA A 619 -23.02 0.71 -0.14
N TRP A 620 -24.11 1.41 -0.47
CA TRP A 620 -24.22 2.06 -1.77
C TRP A 620 -23.27 3.26 -1.94
N SER A 621 -23.02 4.03 -0.88
CA SER A 621 -22.01 5.09 -0.92
C SER A 621 -20.65 4.52 -1.26
N ARG A 622 -20.29 3.38 -0.64
CA ARG A 622 -19.02 2.70 -0.91
C ARG A 622 -18.93 2.16 -2.33
N SER A 623 -20.01 1.58 -2.85
CA SER A 623 -20.12 1.18 -4.25
C SER A 623 -19.83 2.36 -5.20
N VAL A 624 -20.44 3.52 -4.97
CA VAL A 624 -20.22 4.74 -5.78
C VAL A 624 -18.77 5.19 -5.71
N GLU A 625 -18.19 5.28 -4.50
CA GLU A 625 -16.79 5.68 -4.33
C GLU A 625 -15.81 4.77 -5.07
N LEU A 626 -16.03 3.45 -5.00
CA LEU A 626 -15.19 2.48 -5.69
C LEU A 626 -15.32 2.61 -7.20
N CYS A 627 -16.55 2.68 -7.74
CA CYS A 627 -16.77 2.87 -9.17
C CYS A 627 -16.05 4.11 -9.70
N LEU A 628 -16.09 5.23 -8.96
CA LEU A 628 -15.49 6.51 -9.37
C LEU A 628 -13.95 6.51 -9.27
N LYS A 629 -13.39 5.77 -8.31
CA LYS A 629 -11.92 5.60 -8.15
C LYS A 629 -11.32 4.63 -9.16
N LEU A 630 -12.09 3.68 -9.66
CA LEU A 630 -11.68 2.76 -10.72
C LEU A 630 -11.62 3.48 -12.08
N GLY A 631 -11.10 2.78 -13.08
CA GLY A 631 -10.91 3.28 -14.45
C GLY A 631 -12.22 3.50 -15.21
N ILE A 632 -12.09 4.03 -16.43
CA ILE A 632 -13.22 4.55 -17.20
C ILE A 632 -14.33 3.53 -17.47
N THR A 633 -13.99 2.24 -17.53
CA THR A 633 -14.99 1.16 -17.65
C THR A 633 -15.89 1.05 -16.42
N ALA A 634 -15.38 1.26 -15.20
CA ALA A 634 -16.15 1.07 -13.97
C ALA A 634 -16.95 2.31 -13.55
N ARG A 635 -16.52 3.51 -13.94
CA ARG A 635 -17.15 4.78 -13.52
C ARG A 635 -18.65 4.88 -13.85
N PRO A 636 -19.14 4.48 -15.05
CA PRO A 636 -20.57 4.49 -15.35
C PRO A 636 -21.39 3.63 -14.38
N MET A 637 -20.80 2.58 -13.80
CA MET A 637 -21.50 1.67 -12.88
C MET A 637 -21.90 2.36 -11.57
N ALA A 638 -21.29 3.50 -11.22
CA ALA A 638 -21.72 4.32 -10.09
C ALA A 638 -23.21 4.72 -10.20
N LEU A 639 -23.71 4.89 -11.43
CA LEU A 639 -25.10 5.25 -11.71
C LEU A 639 -26.10 4.22 -11.14
N LEU A 640 -25.72 2.94 -11.03
CA LEU A 640 -26.54 1.89 -10.43
C LEU A 640 -26.86 2.22 -8.98
N SER A 641 -25.84 2.39 -8.15
CA SER A 641 -26.01 2.74 -6.73
C SER A 641 -26.57 4.14 -6.52
N LEU A 642 -26.22 5.11 -7.38
CA LEU A 642 -26.83 6.46 -7.34
C LEU A 642 -28.34 6.41 -7.58
N SER A 643 -28.81 5.55 -8.48
CA SER A 643 -30.25 5.40 -8.72
C SER A 643 -31.00 4.86 -7.49
N CYS A 644 -30.38 3.94 -6.74
CA CYS A 644 -30.89 3.44 -5.47
C CYS A 644 -30.84 4.49 -4.36
N ILE A 645 -29.71 5.19 -4.21
CA ILE A 645 -29.54 6.30 -3.25
C ILE A 645 -30.61 7.36 -3.44
N ARG A 646 -30.90 7.74 -4.70
CA ARG A 646 -31.98 8.68 -5.04
C ARG A 646 -33.34 8.13 -4.61
N ARG A 647 -33.65 6.89 -5.01
CA ARG A 647 -34.96 6.27 -4.72
C ARG A 647 -35.24 6.22 -3.22
N GLU A 648 -34.23 5.90 -2.42
CA GLU A 648 -34.38 5.81 -0.97
C GLU A 648 -34.21 7.17 -0.27
N GLY A 649 -33.72 8.22 -0.96
CA GLY A 649 -33.50 9.56 -0.40
C GLY A 649 -32.33 9.60 0.62
N LEU A 650 -31.22 8.93 0.31
CA LEU A 650 -30.11 8.72 1.25
C LEU A 650 -29.07 9.85 1.24
N TRP A 651 -28.98 10.60 0.15
CA TRP A 651 -28.08 11.75 0.00
C TRP A 651 -28.88 13.02 -0.27
N ASP A 652 -28.26 14.17 0.01
CA ASP A 652 -28.75 15.47 -0.45
C ASP A 652 -28.61 15.62 -1.98
N GLU A 653 -29.40 16.53 -2.56
CA GLU A 653 -29.47 16.72 -4.01
C GLU A 653 -28.14 17.20 -4.60
N GLU A 654 -27.37 18.03 -3.88
CA GLU A 654 -26.09 18.55 -4.37
C GLU A 654 -25.07 17.42 -4.52
N THR A 655 -24.94 16.58 -3.49
CA THR A 655 -24.07 15.40 -3.51
C THR A 655 -24.48 14.43 -4.61
N LEU A 656 -25.78 14.13 -4.73
CA LEU A 656 -26.31 13.23 -5.75
C LEU A 656 -26.05 13.76 -7.17
N GLN A 657 -26.32 15.04 -7.42
CA GLN A 657 -26.10 15.69 -8.71
C GLN A 657 -24.60 15.67 -9.07
N ARG A 658 -23.73 16.08 -8.14
CA ARG A 658 -22.27 16.11 -8.37
C ARG A 658 -21.73 14.73 -8.76
N ARG A 659 -22.09 13.69 -8.00
CA ARG A 659 -21.61 12.32 -8.24
C ARG A 659 -22.20 11.70 -9.51
N THR A 660 -23.44 12.04 -9.85
CA THR A 660 -24.06 11.61 -11.12
C THR A 660 -23.34 12.21 -12.31
N TRP A 661 -23.01 13.51 -12.29
CA TRP A 661 -22.26 14.13 -13.38
C TRP A 661 -20.82 13.63 -13.49
N GLU A 662 -20.19 13.29 -12.36
CA GLU A 662 -18.88 12.64 -12.36
C GLU A 662 -18.91 11.28 -13.10
N ALA A 663 -19.95 10.47 -12.88
CA ALA A 663 -20.14 9.22 -13.61
C ALA A 663 -20.50 9.45 -15.09
N MET A 664 -21.36 10.43 -15.38
CA MET A 664 -21.75 10.79 -16.75
C MET A 664 -20.59 11.35 -17.57
N ALA A 665 -19.58 11.96 -16.95
CA ALA A 665 -18.37 12.36 -17.66
C ALA A 665 -17.66 11.16 -18.31
N ALA A 666 -17.69 9.97 -17.67
CA ALA A 666 -17.19 8.74 -18.26
C ALA A 666 -18.10 8.23 -19.40
N VAL A 667 -19.43 8.27 -19.22
CA VAL A 667 -20.41 7.90 -20.25
C VAL A 667 -20.24 8.73 -21.53
N ASN A 668 -19.96 10.03 -21.38
CA ASN A 668 -19.77 10.97 -22.48
C ASN A 668 -18.35 10.92 -23.09
N SER A 669 -17.47 10.08 -22.57
CA SER A 669 -16.12 9.91 -23.11
C SER A 669 -16.13 9.26 -24.50
N PRO A 670 -15.26 9.68 -25.43
CA PRO A 670 -15.11 9.02 -26.73
C PRO A 670 -14.53 7.60 -26.62
N VAL A 671 -14.05 7.19 -25.43
CA VAL A 671 -13.51 5.86 -25.19
C VAL A 671 -14.61 4.79 -25.15
N LEU A 672 -15.78 5.12 -24.59
CA LEU A 672 -16.89 4.19 -24.45
C LEU A 672 -17.82 4.22 -25.67
N CYS A 673 -18.53 3.12 -25.90
CA CYS A 673 -19.51 2.97 -26.96
C CYS A 673 -20.72 3.87 -26.70
N LYS A 674 -20.88 4.92 -27.51
CA LYS A 674 -21.95 5.90 -27.34
C LYS A 674 -23.33 5.28 -27.56
N GLU A 675 -23.44 4.35 -28.50
CA GLU A 675 -24.68 3.66 -28.83
C GLU A 675 -25.24 2.85 -27.65
N HIS A 676 -24.36 2.30 -26.80
CA HIS A 676 -24.77 1.57 -25.61
C HIS A 676 -25.49 2.47 -24.61
N PHE A 677 -24.93 3.65 -24.35
CA PHE A 677 -25.44 4.61 -23.38
C PHE A 677 -26.44 5.63 -23.96
N LEU A 678 -26.84 5.48 -25.23
CA LEU A 678 -27.80 6.37 -25.90
C LEU A 678 -29.07 6.67 -25.07
N PRO A 679 -29.68 5.70 -24.34
CA PRO A 679 -30.87 5.97 -23.53
C PRO A 679 -30.67 7.06 -22.46
N ILE A 680 -29.44 7.28 -21.99
CA ILE A 680 -29.14 8.25 -20.93
C ILE A 680 -28.28 9.42 -21.39
N ALA A 681 -27.59 9.30 -22.52
CA ALA A 681 -26.62 10.28 -23.00
C ALA A 681 -27.24 11.66 -23.34
N GLU A 682 -28.52 11.70 -23.67
CA GLU A 682 -29.22 12.93 -24.09
C GLU A 682 -29.93 13.66 -22.93
N TYR A 683 -30.00 13.05 -21.75
CA TYR A 683 -30.66 13.69 -20.61
C TYR A 683 -29.79 14.78 -19.98
N THR A 684 -30.41 15.92 -19.68
CA THR A 684 -29.80 17.05 -18.99
C THR A 684 -30.15 17.12 -17.49
N SER A 685 -31.04 16.24 -17.02
CA SER A 685 -31.50 16.16 -15.64
C SER A 685 -30.93 14.94 -14.93
N CYS A 686 -30.33 15.15 -13.75
CA CYS A 686 -29.88 14.09 -12.85
C CYS A 686 -31.00 13.08 -12.55
N GLU A 687 -32.21 13.60 -12.25
CA GLU A 687 -33.37 12.77 -11.96
C GLU A 687 -33.76 11.87 -13.13
N ALA A 688 -33.80 12.43 -14.35
CA ALA A 688 -34.15 11.68 -15.54
C ALA A 688 -33.14 10.57 -15.84
N ILE A 689 -31.84 10.87 -15.72
CA ILE A 689 -30.75 9.90 -15.87
C ILE A 689 -30.93 8.74 -14.89
N LEU A 690 -31.05 9.03 -13.59
CA LEU A 690 -31.11 7.99 -12.57
C LEU A 690 -32.40 7.16 -12.64
N ARG A 691 -33.52 7.77 -13.06
CA ARG A 691 -34.75 7.03 -13.32
C ARG A 691 -34.61 6.07 -14.51
N GLU A 692 -34.02 6.52 -15.60
CA GLU A 692 -33.78 5.68 -16.77
C GLU A 692 -32.79 4.56 -16.46
N VAL A 693 -31.73 4.84 -15.70
CA VAL A 693 -30.78 3.80 -15.23
C VAL A 693 -31.50 2.71 -14.45
N SER A 694 -32.44 3.08 -13.57
CA SER A 694 -33.23 2.09 -12.83
C SER A 694 -34.16 1.28 -13.74
N ALA A 695 -34.71 1.87 -14.80
CA ALA A 695 -35.64 1.20 -15.71
C ALA A 695 -34.91 0.31 -16.74
N ALA A 696 -33.74 0.73 -17.20
CA ALA A 696 -32.95 0.07 -18.24
C ALA A 696 -31.71 -0.65 -17.66
N LYS A 697 -31.75 -1.05 -16.38
CA LYS A 697 -30.62 -1.67 -15.67
C LYS A 697 -29.97 -2.83 -16.45
N THR A 698 -30.77 -3.78 -16.92
CA THR A 698 -30.30 -4.97 -17.63
C THR A 698 -29.70 -4.65 -19.00
N ARG A 699 -30.12 -3.56 -19.64
CA ARG A 699 -29.53 -3.07 -20.89
C ARG A 699 -28.22 -2.34 -20.62
N LEU A 700 -28.21 -1.39 -19.69
CA LEU A 700 -27.07 -0.51 -19.46
C LEU A 700 -25.93 -1.22 -18.72
N PHE A 701 -26.26 -2.15 -17.83
CA PHE A 701 -25.31 -2.87 -16.98
C PHE A 701 -25.68 -4.36 -16.90
N PRO A 702 -25.65 -5.11 -18.00
CA PRO A 702 -25.83 -6.57 -17.99
C PRO A 702 -24.81 -7.22 -17.06
N PHE A 703 -25.16 -8.35 -16.44
CA PHE A 703 -24.46 -9.02 -15.34
C PHE A 703 -24.33 -8.19 -14.06
N THR A 704 -24.97 -7.01 -14.02
CA THR A 704 -24.59 -5.88 -13.13
C THR A 704 -23.08 -5.69 -13.20
N TYR A 705 -22.67 -5.44 -14.45
CA TYR A 705 -21.41 -5.67 -15.15
C TYR A 705 -20.13 -6.01 -14.37
N ARG A 706 -19.91 -7.32 -14.29
CA ARG A 706 -18.71 -8.03 -13.86
C ARG A 706 -17.47 -7.76 -14.72
#